data_AF-A0ABD3SNK4-F1
#
_entry.id   AF-A0ABD3SNK4-F1
#
_cell.length_a   1.000
_cell.length_b   1.000
_cell.length_c   1.000
_cell.angle_alpha   90.00
_cell.angle_beta   90.00
_cell.angle_gamma   90.00
#
_symmetry.space_group_name_H-M   'P 1'
#
loop_
_entity.id
_entity.type
_entity.pdbx_description
1 polymer ?
#
loop_
_entity_poly.entity_id
_entity_poly.type
_entity_poly.pdbx_seq_one_letter_code
_entity_poly.pdbx_strand_id
1 'polypeptide(L)'
;MPKKTISPSYFAGMMDIRCSFHSLIALLVTALIVGAVYLTAESGYLVKEDDLVLSMKKKKNNNSNDSKCDLFSGKWVYDNKSYPLYKEEECTFMSDQLACGKFGRKNLNYQNWRWQPHQCDLPRFNATALLERLRNKRLVFVGDSLNRGQWVSMVCLLDKVIPPGLKYMHNNGSSLITFKAKEYNARIEFYWAPLMVESNSDDPTNHRLPDRIVRAQAIEKHARHWTDADFLVFNTYLWWRRPRMKVLWGSFNSSDGIYKNVEMLRSYEMALKTWSDWLEIHINRTKTQLFFMTMSPTHERAEEWGSSKGGNCYNETEVILEQGYKGRGSDPKMMQIVEETINKLENRGLNVQMINITQLSEYRKEGHPSIYRKQWEPLTEEQISNPLGYADCIHWCLPGVPDVWNELLYAHIFNYIVYKYHHFVGLFLVVLVTAVLYLKGDRINWNIVKVEQIPRKDSSSISDYCNLFSGKWVYDNKSYPLYNEKDCSFIEDGFACEKFWRKDFKYQNWRWQPHHCDLPRNQWESMVCLVESTISPSSKLMITRQNFSNLFLEYNATIEFHWSPFLVESNHDNPFQHGRSKERILRIEAIEKHARHWTQADILVFDSYTWWLEPNITLLWGSFGSSEAIYRNVHMRLRPYEMALRTWSDWLEFNLNRTKTKLFFMSIGEHWGGIKEKNCYGETEPIQGEEEMYLERLMNYEFMEIAESAIDELDKRLGIKVQYLNITHMSAYRKEAHPSTFKKKYKKKTAPSSNSTRVYSDCMHWCLPGVLFRESDQIPRKYYCNLFSGKWVYDNKSYPSYKEKDCSFIEDGFACEKYGRYNLKYQNWRWQPHHCDLPRFNGRAFLEKIRGKKVVYVGDSLNRNQWESMLCLIQSTLLPISSKKSLISKGGNFYIFQAIEYNATISFYWSPLLVESNCDDMASNRVNDRVVRIKAIEKHARHWTDADILIFDSFLWWLEPTITLLWGSFGSSEAIYKKTTMNMRRYEIALNTWSNWLEINVNRTKTKLYFMSLSPMHCRPPHVRRGEILGSEQQHCYNQTEPISKEGYWGCPSNRGMMNIAESMIGKLQRRGLKVQYLNITQLSGYRKDAHPSIYKKFRHQISEDKLKNPESYSDCIHWCLPGVPDVWNQILYAYIMNPDKYY
;
A
#
# COMPACT_ATOMS: atom_id res chain seq x y z
N MET A 1 -11.31 -78.08 37.49
CA MET A 1 -9.87 -78.17 37.14
C MET A 1 -9.69 -79.26 36.07
N PRO A 2 -8.76 -79.11 35.12
CA PRO A 2 -9.01 -78.47 33.82
C PRO A 2 -9.29 -79.50 32.71
N LYS A 3 -10.23 -79.21 31.79
CA LYS A 3 -10.64 -80.16 30.75
C LYS A 3 -9.85 -79.94 29.45
N LYS A 4 -8.92 -80.86 29.24
CA LYS A 4 -8.35 -81.24 27.93
C LYS A 4 -9.46 -81.81 27.03
N THR A 5 -9.44 -81.34 25.77
CA THR A 5 -9.65 -82.08 24.50
C THR A 5 -10.66 -83.23 24.45
N ILE A 6 -11.51 -83.23 23.42
CA ILE A 6 -11.55 -84.24 22.33
C ILE A 6 -12.56 -83.77 21.26
N SER A 7 -12.11 -83.77 19.99
CA SER A 7 -12.89 -83.72 18.74
C SER A 7 -13.15 -85.16 18.23
N PRO A 8 -13.81 -85.46 17.09
CA PRO A 8 -14.73 -84.69 16.23
C PRO A 8 -15.97 -85.51 15.72
N SER A 9 -16.79 -84.82 14.91
CA SER A 9 -17.60 -85.30 13.76
C SER A 9 -18.95 -86.02 14.02
N TYR A 10 -20.04 -85.42 13.51
CA TYR A 10 -20.70 -85.89 12.27
C TYR A 10 -21.88 -85.00 11.79
N PHE A 11 -22.05 -84.92 10.45
CA PHE A 11 -23.20 -84.50 9.61
C PHE A 11 -23.71 -83.04 9.73
N ALA A 12 -23.43 -82.15 8.76
CA ALA A 12 -23.89 -82.03 7.37
C ALA A 12 -25.36 -81.58 7.22
N GLY A 13 -25.55 -80.47 6.49
CA GLY A 13 -26.84 -80.05 5.94
C GLY A 13 -27.02 -78.53 5.85
N MET A 14 -27.21 -78.05 4.62
CA MET A 14 -27.69 -76.70 4.21
C MET A 14 -26.68 -75.56 4.09
N MET A 15 -26.15 -75.35 2.88
CA MET A 15 -26.34 -74.10 2.08
C MET A 15 -25.53 -74.20 0.77
N ASP A 16 -26.00 -75.06 -0.13
CA ASP A 16 -25.83 -74.83 -1.56
C ASP A 16 -27.05 -73.98 -1.99
N ILE A 17 -26.94 -73.06 -2.96
CA ILE A 17 -27.93 -72.02 -3.40
C ILE A 17 -27.69 -70.58 -2.91
N ARG A 18 -26.56 -70.22 -2.26
CA ARG A 18 -26.22 -68.79 -1.98
C ARG A 18 -25.19 -68.14 -2.91
N CYS A 19 -24.55 -68.89 -3.80
CA CYS A 19 -23.48 -68.34 -4.67
C CYS A 19 -23.92 -67.91 -6.08
N SER A 20 -25.14 -68.23 -6.53
CA SER A 20 -25.62 -67.82 -7.86
C SER A 20 -26.21 -66.40 -7.88
N PHE A 21 -26.83 -65.96 -6.77
CA PHE A 21 -27.52 -64.66 -6.72
C PHE A 21 -26.56 -63.47 -6.64
N HIS A 22 -25.40 -63.63 -6.00
CA HIS A 22 -24.41 -62.56 -5.84
C HIS A 22 -23.60 -62.32 -7.13
N SER A 23 -23.33 -63.37 -7.92
CA SER A 23 -22.71 -63.22 -9.25
C SER A 23 -23.64 -62.55 -10.25
N LEU A 24 -24.94 -62.85 -10.20
CA LEU A 24 -25.92 -62.23 -11.10
C LEU A 24 -26.13 -60.74 -10.79
N ILE A 25 -26.17 -60.37 -9.50
CA ILE A 25 -26.25 -58.98 -9.06
C ILE A 25 -24.98 -58.22 -9.45
N ALA A 26 -23.79 -58.81 -9.31
CA ALA A 26 -22.55 -58.16 -9.71
C ALA A 26 -22.48 -57.89 -11.22
N LEU A 27 -22.96 -58.82 -12.05
CA LEU A 27 -23.05 -58.64 -13.51
C LEU A 27 -24.08 -57.56 -13.89
N LEU A 28 -25.25 -57.54 -13.24
CA LEU A 28 -26.28 -56.51 -13.46
C LEU A 28 -25.81 -55.11 -13.06
N VAL A 29 -25.12 -54.99 -11.92
CA VAL A 29 -24.54 -53.71 -11.46
C VAL A 29 -23.44 -53.24 -12.42
N THR A 30 -22.62 -54.15 -12.91
CA THR A 30 -21.56 -53.81 -13.88
C THR A 30 -22.15 -53.37 -15.22
N ALA A 31 -23.17 -54.06 -15.73
CA ALA A 31 -23.87 -53.69 -16.95
C ALA A 31 -24.62 -52.34 -16.81
N LEU A 32 -25.21 -52.06 -15.64
CA LEU A 32 -25.86 -50.77 -15.35
C LEU A 32 -24.84 -49.63 -15.27
N ILE A 33 -23.66 -49.86 -14.69
CA ILE A 33 -22.59 -48.85 -14.62
C ILE A 33 -22.03 -48.58 -16.02
N VAL A 34 -21.78 -49.62 -16.82
CA VAL A 34 -21.30 -49.45 -18.20
C VAL A 34 -22.37 -48.77 -19.08
N GLY A 35 -23.64 -49.14 -18.92
CA GLY A 35 -24.76 -48.48 -19.61
C GLY A 35 -24.93 -47.02 -19.19
N ALA A 36 -24.78 -46.69 -17.91
CA ALA A 36 -24.83 -45.31 -17.42
C ALA A 36 -23.66 -44.47 -17.93
N VAL A 37 -22.46 -45.05 -18.01
CA VAL A 37 -21.28 -44.37 -18.58
C VAL A 37 -21.42 -44.18 -20.10
N TYR A 38 -22.00 -45.15 -20.81
CA TYR A 38 -22.26 -45.04 -22.25
C TYR A 38 -23.35 -44.00 -22.56
N LEU A 39 -24.47 -44.01 -21.82
CA LEU A 39 -25.57 -43.05 -21.99
C LEU A 39 -25.20 -41.62 -21.57
N THR A 40 -24.27 -41.44 -20.62
CA THR A 40 -23.75 -40.11 -20.25
C THR A 40 -22.66 -39.60 -21.20
N ALA A 41 -21.99 -40.49 -21.94
CA ALA A 41 -21.04 -40.12 -22.98
C ALA A 41 -21.71 -39.67 -24.29
N GLU A 42 -22.90 -40.19 -24.63
CA GLU A 42 -23.67 -39.79 -25.82
C GLU A 42 -24.67 -38.65 -25.60
N SER A 43 -25.07 -38.34 -24.35
CA SER A 43 -26.05 -37.28 -24.03
C SER A 43 -25.43 -35.92 -23.68
N GLY A 44 -24.31 -35.56 -24.33
CA GLY A 44 -23.66 -34.24 -24.22
C GLY A 44 -24.47 -33.05 -24.80
N TYR A 45 -25.80 -33.16 -24.89
CA TYR A 45 -26.72 -32.10 -25.28
C TYR A 45 -27.96 -32.16 -24.38
N LEU A 46 -28.31 -30.99 -23.81
CA LEU A 46 -29.48 -30.67 -22.96
C LEU A 46 -29.24 -30.71 -21.44
N VAL A 47 -28.61 -29.67 -20.91
CA VAL A 47 -28.92 -29.18 -19.55
C VAL A 47 -29.13 -27.66 -19.58
N LYS A 48 -30.30 -27.23 -19.13
CA LYS A 48 -30.78 -25.84 -19.03
C LYS A 48 -29.85 -24.95 -18.19
N GLU A 49 -29.70 -23.70 -18.64
CA GLU A 49 -28.78 -22.66 -18.16
C GLU A 49 -28.98 -22.13 -16.72
N ASP A 50 -30.01 -22.54 -15.99
CA ASP A 50 -30.34 -21.90 -14.70
C ASP A 50 -29.64 -22.51 -13.46
N ASP A 51 -29.17 -23.76 -13.52
CA ASP A 51 -28.58 -24.44 -12.34
C ASP A 51 -27.04 -24.30 -12.21
N LEU A 52 -26.35 -23.85 -13.26
CA LEU A 52 -24.89 -23.64 -13.24
C LEU A 52 -24.48 -22.43 -12.38
N VAL A 53 -25.34 -21.42 -12.25
CA VAL A 53 -25.06 -20.21 -11.45
C VAL A 53 -25.24 -20.46 -9.94
N LEU A 54 -26.08 -21.42 -9.54
CA LEU A 54 -26.28 -21.77 -8.12
C LEU A 54 -25.25 -22.78 -7.58
N SER A 55 -24.74 -23.69 -8.42
CA SER A 55 -23.69 -24.65 -8.03
C SER A 55 -22.34 -23.97 -7.74
N MET A 56 -22.01 -22.89 -8.46
CA MET A 56 -20.74 -22.17 -8.29
C MET A 56 -20.67 -21.29 -7.03
N LYS A 57 -21.80 -21.01 -6.35
CA LYS A 57 -21.79 -20.30 -5.05
C LYS A 57 -21.61 -21.22 -3.84
N LYS A 58 -21.70 -22.55 -3.98
CA LYS A 58 -21.69 -23.49 -2.85
C LYS A 58 -20.43 -24.36 -2.68
N LYS A 59 -19.43 -24.25 -3.56
CA LYS A 59 -18.13 -24.92 -3.39
C LYS A 59 -17.01 -23.90 -3.14
N LYS A 60 -17.04 -23.30 -1.96
CA LYS A 60 -15.87 -22.65 -1.34
C LYS A 60 -15.63 -23.27 0.03
N ASN A 61 -15.47 -24.59 0.04
CA ASN A 61 -14.93 -25.37 1.15
C ASN A 61 -14.71 -26.81 0.68
N ASN A 62 -13.49 -27.10 0.24
CA ASN A 62 -12.80 -28.37 0.44
C ASN A 62 -11.33 -28.15 0.06
N ASN A 63 -10.45 -28.31 1.05
CA ASN A 63 -9.00 -28.32 0.89
C ASN A 63 -8.58 -29.61 0.17
N SER A 64 -8.46 -29.54 -1.15
CA SER A 64 -7.40 -30.21 -1.91
C SER A 64 -6.43 -29.12 -2.35
N ASN A 65 -5.13 -29.37 -2.21
CA ASN A 65 -4.08 -28.48 -2.67
C ASN A 65 -3.99 -28.58 -4.22
N ASP A 66 -5.00 -28.06 -4.92
CA ASP A 66 -5.02 -28.01 -6.38
C ASP A 66 -4.37 -26.70 -6.83
N SER A 67 -3.15 -26.79 -7.37
CA SER A 67 -2.44 -25.66 -7.95
C SER A 67 -3.26 -25.03 -9.07
N LYS A 68 -3.61 -23.75 -8.95
CA LYS A 68 -4.14 -22.96 -10.08
C LYS A 68 -3.10 -22.99 -11.21
N CYS A 69 -3.55 -23.27 -12.43
CA CYS A 69 -2.67 -23.29 -13.60
C CYS A 69 -2.17 -21.87 -13.93
N ASP A 70 -0.85 -21.70 -13.97
CA ASP A 70 -0.20 -20.55 -14.58
C ASP A 70 -0.18 -20.72 -16.11
N LEU A 71 -1.00 -19.92 -16.80
CA LEU A 71 -1.13 -19.95 -18.25
C LEU A 71 0.09 -19.34 -18.98
N PHE A 72 0.95 -18.61 -18.27
CA PHE A 72 2.07 -17.86 -18.85
C PHE A 72 3.41 -18.57 -18.67
N SER A 73 3.45 -19.62 -17.86
CA SER A 73 4.62 -20.50 -17.67
C SER A 73 4.44 -21.79 -18.45
N GLY A 74 5.28 -21.99 -19.46
CA GLY A 74 5.08 -23.03 -20.46
C GLY A 74 6.19 -23.11 -21.49
N LYS A 75 5.89 -23.81 -22.59
CA LYS A 75 6.79 -23.95 -23.73
C LYS A 75 6.03 -23.90 -25.05
N TRP A 76 6.74 -23.53 -26.11
CA TRP A 76 6.23 -23.66 -27.47
C TRP A 76 6.30 -25.11 -27.94
N VAL A 77 5.21 -25.57 -28.55
CA VAL A 77 5.08 -26.92 -29.11
C VAL A 77 4.70 -26.79 -30.59
N TYR A 78 5.41 -27.50 -31.44
CA TYR A 78 5.11 -27.55 -32.86
C TYR A 78 3.91 -28.46 -33.11
N ASP A 79 2.85 -27.93 -33.73
CA ASP A 79 1.61 -28.61 -34.07
C ASP A 79 1.11 -28.16 -35.45
N ASN A 80 1.59 -28.83 -36.50
CA ASN A 80 1.16 -28.59 -37.88
C ASN A 80 -0.19 -29.25 -38.23
N LYS A 81 -0.85 -29.93 -37.28
CA LYS A 81 -2.16 -30.56 -37.50
C LYS A 81 -3.29 -29.60 -37.14
N SER A 82 -3.12 -28.88 -36.03
CA SER A 82 -4.16 -28.00 -35.48
C SER A 82 -3.89 -26.51 -35.70
N TYR A 83 -2.64 -26.12 -36.00
CA TYR A 83 -2.23 -24.74 -36.24
C TYR A 83 -1.71 -24.53 -37.67
N PRO A 84 -1.89 -23.32 -38.23
CA PRO A 84 -2.54 -22.15 -37.63
C PRO A 84 -4.08 -22.29 -37.51
N LEU A 85 -4.69 -21.46 -36.66
CA LEU A 85 -6.15 -21.49 -36.41
C LEU A 85 -6.98 -21.02 -37.63
N TYR A 86 -6.35 -20.26 -38.53
CA TYR A 86 -6.88 -19.81 -39.81
C TYR A 86 -5.72 -19.64 -40.78
N LYS A 87 -5.99 -19.65 -42.09
CA LYS A 87 -4.97 -19.31 -43.09
C LYS A 87 -4.98 -17.82 -43.41
N GLU A 88 -3.84 -17.27 -43.82
CA GLU A 88 -3.72 -15.86 -44.19
C GLU A 88 -4.75 -15.46 -45.27
N GLU A 89 -4.94 -16.30 -46.30
CA GLU A 89 -5.89 -16.03 -47.39
C GLU A 89 -7.37 -16.10 -46.97
N GLU A 90 -7.67 -16.76 -45.85
CA GLU A 90 -9.04 -16.91 -45.33
C GLU A 90 -9.53 -15.64 -44.62
N CYS A 91 -8.62 -14.76 -44.16
CA CYS A 91 -9.00 -13.54 -43.45
C CYS A 91 -9.20 -12.37 -44.41
N THR A 92 -10.46 -11.98 -44.61
CA THR A 92 -10.88 -10.89 -45.50
C THR A 92 -10.49 -9.50 -44.98
N PHE A 93 -10.17 -9.38 -43.68
CA PHE A 93 -9.77 -8.14 -43.02
C PHE A 93 -8.27 -8.09 -42.69
N MET A 94 -7.46 -8.96 -43.29
CA MET A 94 -6.03 -9.03 -43.05
C MET A 94 -5.33 -7.70 -43.37
N SER A 95 -4.41 -7.28 -42.49
CA SER A 95 -3.61 -6.08 -42.73
C SER A 95 -2.38 -6.42 -43.58
N ASP A 96 -2.16 -5.64 -44.65
CA ASP A 96 -0.97 -5.74 -45.50
C ASP A 96 0.37 -5.58 -44.73
N GLN A 97 0.36 -5.00 -43.53
CA GLN A 97 1.56 -4.88 -42.68
C GLN A 97 1.94 -6.20 -41.98
N LEU A 98 1.01 -7.16 -41.89
CA LEU A 98 1.14 -8.41 -41.12
C LEU A 98 1.00 -9.67 -41.99
N ALA A 99 0.56 -9.52 -43.24
CA ALA A 99 0.31 -10.58 -44.23
C ALA A 99 1.60 -11.10 -44.88
N CYS A 100 2.43 -11.80 -44.13
CA CYS A 100 3.78 -12.16 -44.56
C CYS A 100 3.83 -13.06 -45.80
N GLY A 101 2.88 -14.00 -45.94
CA GLY A 101 2.77 -14.88 -47.11
C GLY A 101 2.53 -14.10 -48.39
N LYS A 102 1.57 -13.17 -48.37
CA LYS A 102 1.25 -12.25 -49.47
C LYS A 102 2.46 -11.44 -49.94
N PHE A 103 3.36 -11.09 -49.02
CA PHE A 103 4.58 -10.33 -49.31
C PHE A 103 5.83 -11.21 -49.51
N GLY A 104 5.64 -12.48 -49.86
CA GLY A 104 6.71 -13.34 -50.39
C GLY A 104 7.43 -14.21 -49.37
N ARG A 105 6.94 -14.28 -48.12
CA ARG A 105 7.50 -15.20 -47.12
C ARG A 105 7.15 -16.64 -47.47
N LYS A 106 8.17 -17.45 -47.80
CA LYS A 106 8.00 -18.87 -48.16
C LYS A 106 8.10 -19.83 -46.97
N ASN A 107 8.88 -19.49 -45.94
CA ASN A 107 8.95 -20.28 -44.72
C ASN A 107 7.72 -19.96 -43.85
N LEU A 108 6.78 -20.90 -43.77
CA LEU A 108 5.52 -20.77 -43.03
C LEU A 108 5.49 -21.59 -41.73
N ASN A 109 6.57 -22.31 -41.38
CA ASN A 109 6.62 -23.17 -40.18
C ASN A 109 6.38 -22.38 -38.88
N TYR A 110 6.67 -21.08 -38.86
CA TYR A 110 6.42 -20.21 -37.71
C TYR A 110 4.93 -20.15 -37.31
N GLN A 111 4.01 -20.43 -38.24
CA GLN A 111 2.56 -20.42 -38.01
C GLN A 111 2.08 -21.64 -37.20
N ASN A 112 2.89 -22.70 -37.14
CA ASN A 112 2.49 -24.01 -36.62
C ASN A 112 2.89 -24.21 -35.15
N TRP A 113 3.25 -23.13 -34.45
CA TRP A 113 3.63 -23.19 -33.04
C TRP A 113 2.47 -22.80 -32.14
N ARG A 114 2.18 -23.66 -31.17
CA ARG A 114 1.19 -23.40 -30.11
C ARG A 114 1.86 -23.28 -28.75
N TRP A 115 1.27 -22.50 -27.87
CA TRP A 115 1.74 -22.39 -26.49
C TRP A 115 1.13 -23.50 -25.62
N GLN A 116 1.97 -24.19 -24.86
CA GLN A 116 1.58 -25.22 -23.92
C GLN A 116 2.01 -24.81 -22.51
N PRO A 117 1.07 -24.36 -21.65
CA PRO A 117 1.34 -24.16 -20.24
C PRO A 117 1.87 -25.45 -19.59
N HIS A 118 2.75 -25.33 -18.61
CA HIS A 118 3.35 -26.50 -17.94
C HIS A 118 2.34 -27.28 -17.10
N GLN A 119 1.37 -26.58 -16.51
CA GLN A 119 0.48 -27.13 -15.50
C GLN A 119 -0.88 -27.57 -16.06
N CYS A 120 -1.28 -27.06 -17.23
CA CYS A 120 -2.55 -27.39 -17.86
C CYS A 120 -2.51 -27.19 -19.37
N ASP A 121 -3.61 -27.57 -20.03
CA ASP A 121 -3.84 -27.30 -21.44
C ASP A 121 -4.60 -25.98 -21.62
N LEU A 122 -4.20 -25.22 -22.63
CA LEU A 122 -4.92 -24.01 -23.03
C LEU A 122 -6.25 -24.41 -23.69
N PRO A 123 -7.40 -23.80 -23.33
CA PRO A 123 -8.66 -24.12 -23.99
C PRO A 123 -8.58 -23.73 -25.46
N ARG A 124 -8.97 -24.65 -26.35
CA ARG A 124 -8.98 -24.39 -27.79
C ARG A 124 -9.92 -23.23 -28.10
N PHE A 125 -9.44 -22.28 -28.90
CA PHE A 125 -10.25 -21.14 -29.31
C PHE A 125 -11.53 -21.56 -30.04
N ASN A 126 -12.67 -21.04 -29.60
CA ASN A 126 -13.97 -21.24 -30.23
C ASN A 126 -14.61 -19.88 -30.55
N ALA A 127 -14.62 -19.53 -31.84
CA ALA A 127 -15.12 -18.26 -32.34
C ALA A 127 -16.60 -18.04 -32.04
N THR A 128 -17.44 -19.07 -32.23
CA THR A 128 -18.89 -18.99 -31.95
C THR A 128 -19.15 -18.76 -30.47
N ALA A 129 -18.45 -19.48 -29.59
CA ALA A 129 -18.57 -19.27 -28.15
C ALA A 129 -18.19 -17.84 -27.76
N LEU A 130 -17.08 -17.32 -28.29
CA LEU A 130 -16.67 -15.93 -28.03
C LEU A 130 -17.69 -14.92 -28.55
N LEU A 131 -18.25 -15.12 -29.75
CA LEU A 131 -19.28 -14.25 -30.30
C LEU A 131 -20.57 -14.25 -29.45
N GLU A 132 -20.98 -15.41 -28.94
CA GLU A 132 -22.09 -15.50 -27.98
C GLU A 132 -21.78 -14.76 -26.68
N ARG A 133 -20.55 -14.92 -26.16
CA ARG A 133 -20.10 -14.20 -24.97
C ARG A 133 -20.11 -12.68 -25.19
N LEU A 134 -19.83 -12.24 -26.42
CA LEU A 134 -19.83 -10.86 -26.88
C LEU A 134 -21.19 -10.38 -27.41
N ARG A 135 -22.26 -11.18 -27.32
CA ARG A 135 -23.58 -10.79 -27.81
C ARG A 135 -24.06 -9.51 -27.11
N ASN A 136 -24.43 -8.51 -27.91
CA ASN A 136 -24.80 -7.16 -27.46
C ASN A 136 -23.71 -6.40 -26.67
N LYS A 137 -22.43 -6.76 -26.84
CA LYS A 137 -21.31 -6.20 -26.08
C LYS A 137 -20.22 -5.60 -26.98
N ARG A 138 -19.33 -4.85 -26.32
CA ARG A 138 -18.16 -4.22 -26.94
C ARG A 138 -16.87 -4.75 -26.32
N LEU A 139 -16.00 -5.29 -27.16
CA LEU A 139 -14.61 -5.62 -26.85
C LEU A 139 -13.71 -4.58 -27.52
N VAL A 140 -12.95 -3.82 -26.73
CA VAL A 140 -12.14 -2.71 -27.24
C VAL A 140 -10.67 -2.90 -26.88
N PHE A 141 -9.83 -2.99 -27.91
CA PHE A 141 -8.38 -2.97 -27.82
C PHE A 141 -7.90 -1.52 -27.86
N VAL A 142 -7.09 -1.14 -26.88
CA VAL A 142 -6.57 0.23 -26.71
C VAL A 142 -5.06 0.18 -26.58
N GLY A 143 -4.34 0.82 -27.50
CA GLY A 143 -2.88 0.88 -27.37
C GLY A 143 -2.14 1.25 -28.64
N ASP A 144 -0.94 0.70 -28.77
CA ASP A 144 -0.02 0.95 -29.88
C ASP A 144 -0.24 -0.02 -31.07
N SER A 145 0.70 -0.05 -32.00
CA SER A 145 0.62 -0.88 -33.21
C SER A 145 0.66 -2.38 -32.92
N LEU A 146 1.20 -2.81 -31.78
CA LEU A 146 1.23 -4.22 -31.38
C LEU A 146 -0.17 -4.66 -30.93
N ASN A 147 -0.87 -3.80 -30.19
CA ASN A 147 -2.26 -4.04 -29.82
C ASN A 147 -3.19 -4.01 -31.04
N ARG A 148 -2.87 -3.19 -32.06
CA ARG A 148 -3.54 -3.26 -33.37
C ARG A 148 -3.34 -4.61 -34.03
N GLY A 149 -2.12 -5.14 -34.01
CA GLY A 149 -1.81 -6.48 -34.54
C GLY A 149 -2.60 -7.58 -33.83
N GLN A 150 -2.71 -7.51 -32.49
CA GLN A 150 -3.56 -8.41 -31.73
C GLN A 150 -5.04 -8.29 -32.09
N TRP A 151 -5.55 -7.07 -32.29
CA TRP A 151 -6.93 -6.86 -32.74
C TRP A 151 -7.18 -7.43 -34.14
N VAL A 152 -6.27 -7.25 -35.10
CA VAL A 152 -6.40 -7.86 -36.44
C VAL A 152 -6.44 -9.39 -36.34
N SER A 153 -5.58 -9.99 -35.51
CA SER A 153 -5.63 -11.43 -35.20
C SER A 153 -6.99 -11.85 -34.66
N MET A 154 -7.55 -11.11 -33.68
CA MET A 154 -8.87 -11.41 -33.12
C MET A 154 -9.97 -11.35 -34.18
N VAL A 155 -9.93 -10.34 -35.06
CA VAL A 155 -10.87 -10.24 -36.19
C VAL A 155 -10.73 -11.44 -37.12
N CYS A 156 -9.52 -11.83 -37.50
CA CYS A 156 -9.29 -12.99 -38.37
C CYS A 156 -9.77 -14.32 -37.76
N LEU A 157 -9.56 -14.50 -36.45
CA LEU A 157 -10.07 -15.66 -35.70
C LEU A 157 -11.61 -15.76 -35.73
N LEU A 158 -12.29 -14.62 -35.79
CA LEU A 158 -13.76 -14.55 -35.87
C LEU A 158 -14.29 -14.53 -37.31
N ASP A 159 -13.50 -14.09 -38.26
CA ASP A 159 -13.92 -13.78 -39.63
C ASP A 159 -14.54 -15.01 -40.32
N LYS A 160 -13.89 -16.16 -40.17
CA LYS A 160 -14.27 -17.41 -40.85
C LYS A 160 -15.67 -17.91 -40.47
N VAL A 161 -16.10 -17.71 -39.23
CA VAL A 161 -17.39 -18.24 -38.75
C VAL A 161 -18.57 -17.31 -39.03
N ILE A 162 -18.31 -16.06 -39.44
CA ILE A 162 -19.37 -15.08 -39.72
C ILE A 162 -19.58 -14.98 -41.24
N PRO A 163 -20.82 -15.17 -41.73
CA PRO A 163 -21.14 -15.01 -43.15
C PRO A 163 -20.79 -13.59 -43.67
N PRO A 164 -20.30 -13.43 -44.93
CA PRO A 164 -19.90 -12.14 -45.50
C PRO A 164 -20.92 -11.00 -45.36
N GLY A 165 -22.21 -11.26 -45.57
CA GLY A 165 -23.26 -10.22 -45.44
C GLY A 165 -23.55 -9.78 -44.00
N LEU A 166 -23.10 -10.54 -43.01
CA LEU A 166 -23.36 -10.35 -41.58
C LEU A 166 -22.17 -9.77 -40.82
N LYS A 167 -21.10 -9.39 -41.50
CA LYS A 167 -19.95 -8.69 -40.94
C LYS A 167 -19.61 -7.45 -41.74
N TYR A 168 -19.05 -6.44 -41.07
CA TYR A 168 -18.45 -5.31 -41.74
C TYR A 168 -17.44 -4.63 -40.83
N MET A 169 -16.53 -3.88 -41.45
CA MET A 169 -15.57 -3.03 -40.76
C MET A 169 -15.77 -1.60 -41.23
N HIS A 170 -15.78 -0.67 -40.29
CA HIS A 170 -15.85 0.76 -40.60
C HIS A 170 -14.92 1.55 -39.68
N ASN A 171 -14.44 2.68 -40.17
CA ASN A 171 -13.58 3.59 -39.40
C ASN A 171 -14.41 4.78 -38.93
N ASN A 172 -14.58 4.92 -37.61
CA ASN A 172 -15.31 6.02 -37.00
C ASN A 172 -14.32 7.13 -36.61
N GLY A 173 -14.05 8.04 -37.52
CA GLY A 173 -12.97 9.02 -37.39
C GLY A 173 -11.62 8.44 -37.82
N SER A 174 -10.50 9.04 -37.39
CA SER A 174 -9.17 8.53 -37.70
C SER A 174 -8.72 7.40 -36.76
N SER A 175 -9.06 7.47 -35.47
CA SER A 175 -8.45 6.64 -34.41
C SER A 175 -9.25 5.41 -33.95
N LEU A 176 -10.53 5.26 -34.29
CA LEU A 176 -11.39 4.14 -33.84
C LEU A 176 -11.84 3.28 -35.03
N ILE A 177 -11.35 2.05 -35.09
CA ILE A 177 -11.74 1.06 -36.09
C ILE A 177 -12.69 0.04 -35.45
N THR A 178 -13.87 -0.16 -36.03
CA THR A 178 -14.89 -1.07 -35.52
C THR A 178 -15.13 -2.21 -36.49
N PHE A 179 -14.94 -3.46 -36.04
CA PHE A 179 -15.48 -4.65 -36.68
C PHE A 179 -16.79 -5.02 -36.01
N LYS A 180 -17.86 -5.22 -36.79
CA LYS A 180 -19.19 -5.57 -36.28
C LYS A 180 -19.68 -6.90 -36.84
N ALA A 181 -20.03 -7.81 -35.93
CA ALA A 181 -20.76 -9.04 -36.22
C ALA A 181 -22.26 -8.78 -36.01
N LYS A 182 -23.02 -8.60 -37.12
CA LYS A 182 -24.41 -8.13 -37.09
C LYS A 182 -25.34 -9.05 -36.30
N GLU A 183 -25.25 -10.36 -36.53
CA GLU A 183 -26.11 -11.38 -35.92
C GLU A 183 -25.98 -11.43 -34.38
N TYR A 184 -24.77 -11.21 -33.87
CA TYR A 184 -24.49 -11.17 -32.43
C TYR A 184 -24.68 -9.76 -31.85
N ASN A 185 -24.84 -8.75 -32.71
CA ASN A 185 -24.72 -7.35 -32.34
C ASN A 185 -23.47 -7.06 -31.50
N ALA A 186 -22.37 -7.77 -31.81
CA ALA A 186 -21.09 -7.67 -31.13
C ALA A 186 -20.18 -6.69 -31.88
N ARG A 187 -19.44 -5.86 -31.13
CA ARG A 187 -18.43 -4.94 -31.68
C ARG A 187 -17.05 -5.29 -31.14
N ILE A 188 -16.10 -5.49 -32.04
CA ILE A 188 -14.69 -5.73 -31.74
C ILE A 188 -13.91 -4.57 -32.32
N GLU A 189 -13.37 -3.73 -31.44
CA GLU A 189 -12.91 -2.39 -31.78
C GLU A 189 -11.43 -2.22 -31.44
N PHE A 190 -10.74 -1.40 -32.23
CA PHE A 190 -9.39 -0.95 -31.93
C PHE A 190 -9.37 0.57 -31.85
N TYR A 191 -8.84 1.10 -30.75
CA TYR A 191 -8.60 2.52 -30.55
C TYR A 191 -7.10 2.81 -30.48
N TRP A 192 -6.63 3.67 -31.38
CA TRP A 192 -5.25 4.15 -31.41
C TRP A 192 -4.96 5.13 -30.27
N ALA A 193 -4.20 4.66 -29.28
CA ALA A 193 -3.70 5.47 -28.17
C ALA A 193 -2.34 4.89 -27.73
N PRO A 194 -1.29 5.07 -28.55
CA PRO A 194 -0.04 4.32 -28.41
C PRO A 194 0.72 4.62 -27.11
N LEU A 195 0.52 5.82 -26.55
CA LEU A 195 1.05 6.23 -25.25
C LEU A 195 -0.05 6.28 -24.17
N MET A 196 -1.25 5.75 -24.46
CA MET A 196 -2.48 5.79 -23.66
C MET A 196 -3.02 7.18 -23.32
N VAL A 197 -2.18 8.06 -22.77
CA VAL A 197 -2.43 9.49 -22.57
C VAL A 197 -2.36 10.25 -23.89
N GLU A 198 -2.89 11.47 -23.91
CA GLU A 198 -2.87 12.36 -25.08
C GLU A 198 -1.42 12.68 -25.50
N SER A 199 -1.17 12.65 -26.80
CA SER A 199 0.15 12.86 -27.38
C SER A 199 0.09 13.52 -28.75
N ASN A 200 1.23 14.05 -29.20
CA ASN A 200 1.35 14.50 -30.60
C ASN A 200 1.36 13.33 -31.60
N SER A 201 1.29 12.09 -31.13
CA SER A 201 1.34 10.88 -31.95
C SER A 201 -0.01 10.13 -31.97
N ASP A 202 -1.11 10.81 -31.61
CA ASP A 202 -2.46 10.24 -31.55
C ASP A 202 -3.15 10.12 -32.93
N ASP A 203 -2.50 10.60 -34.00
CA ASP A 203 -2.97 10.39 -35.37
C ASP A 203 -2.40 9.06 -35.93
N PRO A 204 -3.23 8.04 -36.22
CA PRO A 204 -2.73 6.74 -36.67
C PRO A 204 -2.08 6.76 -38.06
N THR A 205 -2.17 7.86 -38.80
CA THR A 205 -1.50 8.07 -40.10
C THR A 205 -0.27 8.98 -39.95
N ASN A 206 -0.42 10.14 -39.31
CA ASN A 206 0.61 11.18 -39.19
C ASN A 206 1.32 11.17 -37.81
N HIS A 207 1.80 10.00 -37.37
CA HIS A 207 2.45 9.83 -36.05
C HIS A 207 3.98 9.62 -36.10
N ARG A 208 4.58 9.62 -37.29
CA ARG A 208 6.03 9.50 -37.47
C ARG A 208 6.68 10.86 -37.26
N LEU A 209 6.90 11.20 -36.00
CA LEU A 209 7.46 12.48 -35.58
C LEU A 209 8.87 12.28 -34.99
N PRO A 210 9.81 13.22 -35.23
CA PRO A 210 11.16 13.14 -34.67
C PRO A 210 11.14 13.22 -33.14
N ASP A 211 10.29 14.10 -32.60
CA ASP A 211 10.06 14.29 -31.17
C ASP A 211 8.66 13.82 -30.78
N ARG A 212 8.59 12.85 -29.86
CA ARG A 212 7.33 12.46 -29.21
C ARG A 212 7.07 13.35 -27.99
N ILE A 213 5.84 13.82 -27.88
CA ILE A 213 5.39 14.68 -26.79
C ILE A 213 4.14 14.08 -26.17
N VAL A 214 4.15 13.89 -24.84
CA VAL A 214 3.02 13.35 -24.08
C VAL A 214 2.46 14.38 -23.12
N ARG A 215 1.13 14.42 -22.99
CA ARG A 215 0.41 15.10 -21.91
C ARG A 215 0.07 14.06 -20.85
N ALA A 216 1.04 13.71 -20.00
CA ALA A 216 0.96 12.57 -19.07
C ALA A 216 -0.22 12.61 -18.07
N GLN A 217 -0.89 13.74 -17.93
CA GLN A 217 -2.05 13.95 -17.04
C GLN A 217 -3.39 14.02 -17.79
N ALA A 218 -3.39 13.88 -19.12
CA ALA A 218 -4.58 13.97 -19.98
C ALA A 218 -4.86 12.63 -20.67
N ILE A 219 -6.09 12.12 -20.54
CA ILE A 219 -6.54 10.84 -21.12
C ILE A 219 -7.97 10.92 -21.67
N GLU A 220 -8.73 11.95 -21.30
CA GLU A 220 -10.14 12.15 -21.57
C GLU A 220 -10.54 12.07 -23.04
N LYS A 221 -9.73 12.69 -23.92
CA LYS A 221 -9.90 12.68 -25.37
C LYS A 221 -9.98 11.26 -25.91
N HIS A 222 -9.19 10.35 -25.34
CA HIS A 222 -9.19 8.92 -25.69
C HIS A 222 -10.29 8.17 -24.96
N ALA A 223 -10.38 8.38 -23.64
CA ALA A 223 -11.23 7.64 -22.74
C ALA A 223 -12.74 7.67 -23.09
N ARG A 224 -13.22 8.78 -23.65
CA ARG A 224 -14.63 8.90 -24.08
C ARG A 224 -15.07 7.83 -25.08
N HIS A 225 -14.14 7.21 -25.82
CA HIS A 225 -14.46 6.21 -26.84
C HIS A 225 -14.66 4.80 -26.28
N TRP A 226 -14.19 4.54 -25.06
CA TRP A 226 -14.16 3.20 -24.46
C TRP A 226 -14.80 3.12 -23.07
N THR A 227 -15.41 4.21 -22.59
CA THR A 227 -15.96 4.32 -21.22
C THR A 227 -17.05 3.30 -20.91
N ASP A 228 -17.87 2.94 -21.90
CA ASP A 228 -19.02 2.04 -21.79
C ASP A 228 -18.74 0.62 -22.32
N ALA A 229 -17.48 0.29 -22.63
CA ALA A 229 -17.11 -1.04 -23.12
C ALA A 229 -17.35 -2.14 -22.07
N ASP A 230 -17.57 -3.38 -22.54
CA ASP A 230 -17.75 -4.56 -21.67
C ASP A 230 -16.41 -5.26 -21.39
N PHE A 231 -15.49 -5.21 -22.34
CA PHE A 231 -14.14 -5.75 -22.24
C PHE A 231 -13.14 -4.71 -22.76
N LEU A 232 -12.13 -4.37 -21.95
CA LEU A 232 -11.08 -3.44 -22.32
C LEU A 232 -9.72 -4.14 -22.29
N VAL A 233 -8.99 -4.08 -23.40
CA VAL A 233 -7.66 -4.70 -23.55
C VAL A 233 -6.63 -3.62 -23.81
N PHE A 234 -5.91 -3.21 -22.76
CA PHE A 234 -4.92 -2.14 -22.82
C PHE A 234 -3.51 -2.68 -23.11
N ASN A 235 -2.72 -1.89 -23.83
CA ASN A 235 -1.29 -2.10 -24.05
C ASN A 235 -0.61 -0.74 -24.23
N THR A 236 0.62 -0.60 -23.72
CA THR A 236 1.53 0.47 -24.13
C THR A 236 2.96 0.15 -23.68
N TYR A 237 3.91 0.11 -24.61
CA TYR A 237 5.31 -0.19 -24.26
C TYR A 237 6.32 0.44 -25.21
N LEU A 238 6.33 0.02 -26.48
CA LEU A 238 7.46 0.23 -27.39
C LEU A 238 7.83 1.70 -27.53
N TRP A 239 6.84 2.58 -27.56
CA TRP A 239 7.04 4.01 -27.83
C TRP A 239 7.60 4.78 -26.63
N TRP A 240 7.57 4.17 -25.45
CA TRP A 240 8.18 4.71 -24.24
C TRP A 240 9.67 4.43 -24.15
N ARG A 241 10.22 3.49 -24.96
CA ARG A 241 11.65 3.10 -24.99
C ARG A 241 12.56 4.19 -25.56
N ARG A 242 12.50 5.40 -24.99
CA ARG A 242 13.32 6.56 -25.28
C ARG A 242 14.00 6.99 -23.98
N PRO A 243 15.30 7.34 -23.96
CA PRO A 243 15.98 7.74 -22.74
C PRO A 243 15.26 8.87 -21.98
N ARG A 244 14.69 9.81 -22.73
CA ARG A 244 13.86 10.90 -22.22
C ARG A 244 12.64 11.11 -23.10
N MET A 245 11.54 11.50 -22.49
CA MET A 245 10.28 11.86 -23.13
C MET A 245 9.99 13.34 -22.87
N LYS A 246 9.54 14.07 -23.90
CA LYS A 246 9.08 15.44 -23.73
C LYS A 246 7.65 15.39 -23.16
N VAL A 247 7.48 15.86 -21.93
CA VAL A 247 6.18 15.93 -21.26
C VAL A 247 5.67 17.36 -21.31
N LEU A 248 4.42 17.52 -21.73
CA LEU A 248 3.70 18.79 -21.83
C LEU A 248 2.68 18.92 -20.69
N TRP A 249 2.79 19.99 -19.93
CA TRP A 249 1.78 20.50 -19.01
C TRP A 249 1.00 21.63 -19.70
N GLY A 250 -0.33 21.62 -19.60
CA GLY A 250 -1.21 22.47 -20.40
C GLY A 250 -1.72 21.75 -21.64
N SER A 251 -2.09 22.49 -22.70
CA SER A 251 -2.62 21.94 -23.96
C SER A 251 -1.70 22.19 -25.14
N PHE A 252 -1.79 21.35 -26.18
CA PHE A 252 -1.09 21.61 -27.44
C PHE A 252 -1.51 22.96 -28.03
N ASN A 253 -0.57 23.65 -28.67
CA ASN A 253 -0.74 24.96 -29.31
C ASN A 253 -1.19 26.11 -28.39
N SER A 254 -1.14 25.91 -27.07
CA SER A 254 -1.34 26.99 -26.11
C SER A 254 -0.03 27.74 -25.87
N SER A 255 -0.09 29.07 -25.82
CA SER A 255 1.03 29.93 -25.41
C SER A 255 1.50 29.67 -23.98
N ASP A 256 0.66 29.03 -23.16
CA ASP A 256 0.93 28.73 -21.75
C ASP A 256 1.49 27.31 -21.52
N GLY A 257 1.77 26.55 -22.59
CA GLY A 257 2.26 25.17 -22.49
C GLY A 257 3.70 25.07 -21.95
N ILE A 258 3.92 24.23 -20.93
CA ILE A 258 5.25 23.99 -20.34
C ILE A 258 5.78 22.63 -20.79
N TYR A 259 6.93 22.62 -21.47
CA TYR A 259 7.59 21.40 -21.94
C TYR A 259 8.81 21.07 -21.08
N LYS A 260 8.93 19.81 -20.64
CA LYS A 260 10.12 19.31 -19.93
C LYS A 260 10.50 17.93 -20.41
N ASN A 261 11.81 17.68 -20.45
CA ASN A 261 12.33 16.33 -20.69
C ASN A 261 12.32 15.55 -19.37
N VAL A 262 11.61 14.43 -19.36
CA VAL A 262 11.47 13.54 -18.19
C VAL A 262 12.04 12.17 -18.57
N GLU A 263 12.67 11.50 -17.61
CA GLU A 263 13.22 10.15 -17.82
C GLU A 263 12.13 9.13 -18.15
N MET A 264 12.51 8.13 -18.96
CA MET A 264 11.64 7.05 -19.45
C MET A 264 10.69 6.49 -18.37
N LEU A 265 11.25 5.88 -17.32
CA LEU A 265 10.48 5.18 -16.29
C LEU A 265 9.51 6.12 -15.56
N ARG A 266 9.94 7.34 -15.28
CA ARG A 266 9.12 8.34 -14.60
C ARG A 266 7.95 8.80 -15.48
N SER A 267 8.20 9.05 -16.77
CA SER A 267 7.14 9.42 -17.71
C SER A 267 6.11 8.30 -17.90
N TYR A 268 6.57 7.04 -17.92
CA TYR A 268 5.72 5.85 -17.98
C TYR A 268 4.86 5.68 -16.72
N GLU A 269 5.47 5.79 -15.54
CA GLU A 269 4.77 5.77 -14.24
C GLU A 269 3.68 6.85 -14.18
N MET A 270 3.96 8.07 -14.65
CA MET A 270 2.98 9.16 -14.68
C MET A 270 1.77 8.83 -15.57
N ALA A 271 1.99 8.26 -16.76
CA ALA A 271 0.91 7.90 -17.67
C ALA A 271 0.05 6.74 -17.15
N LEU A 272 0.67 5.68 -16.60
CA LEU A 272 -0.04 4.57 -15.97
C LEU A 272 -0.80 5.01 -14.71
N LYS A 273 -0.24 5.96 -13.95
CA LYS A 273 -0.95 6.61 -12.85
C LYS A 273 -2.20 7.35 -13.35
N THR A 274 -2.09 8.02 -14.51
CA THR A 274 -3.25 8.69 -15.13
C THR A 274 -4.34 7.74 -15.57
N TRP A 275 -3.97 6.65 -16.22
CA TRP A 275 -4.88 5.58 -16.58
C TRP A 275 -5.54 4.92 -15.37
N SER A 276 -4.77 4.53 -14.36
CA SER A 276 -5.30 3.85 -13.17
C SER A 276 -6.29 4.74 -12.39
N ASP A 277 -5.97 6.02 -12.16
CA ASP A 277 -6.89 6.95 -11.51
C ASP A 277 -8.16 7.16 -12.36
N TRP A 278 -8.06 7.17 -13.69
CA TRP A 278 -9.21 7.29 -14.57
C TRP A 278 -10.13 6.06 -14.47
N LEU A 279 -9.54 4.85 -14.52
CA LEU A 279 -10.29 3.59 -14.40
C LEU A 279 -11.04 3.50 -13.07
N GLU A 280 -10.36 3.84 -11.96
CA GLU A 280 -10.92 3.79 -10.61
C GLU A 280 -12.22 4.59 -10.49
N ILE A 281 -12.31 5.70 -11.23
CA ILE A 281 -13.41 6.65 -11.16
C ILE A 281 -14.48 6.36 -12.20
N HIS A 282 -14.13 5.99 -13.43
CA HIS A 282 -15.08 5.96 -14.56
C HIS A 282 -15.65 4.58 -14.85
N ILE A 283 -14.89 3.51 -14.60
CA ILE A 283 -15.31 2.17 -15.00
C ILE A 283 -16.39 1.62 -14.08
N ASN A 284 -17.43 1.05 -14.71
CA ASN A 284 -18.39 0.25 -14.01
C ASN A 284 -17.81 -1.14 -13.70
N ARG A 285 -17.47 -1.34 -12.42
CA ARG A 285 -16.80 -2.55 -11.91
C ARG A 285 -17.64 -3.83 -11.99
N THR A 286 -18.97 -3.71 -12.10
CA THR A 286 -19.86 -4.88 -12.22
C THR A 286 -20.08 -5.28 -13.67
N LYS A 287 -19.85 -4.37 -14.62
CA LYS A 287 -20.03 -4.59 -16.06
C LYS A 287 -18.73 -4.95 -16.76
N THR A 288 -17.67 -4.20 -16.50
CA THR A 288 -16.49 -4.14 -17.37
C THR A 288 -15.41 -5.09 -16.89
N GLN A 289 -14.90 -5.93 -17.79
CA GLN A 289 -13.68 -6.72 -17.56
C GLN A 289 -12.47 -5.98 -18.14
N LEU A 290 -11.40 -5.89 -17.35
CA LEU A 290 -10.21 -5.12 -17.68
C LEU A 290 -9.02 -6.07 -17.87
N PHE A 291 -8.31 -5.90 -18.97
CA PHE A 291 -7.11 -6.64 -19.31
C PHE A 291 -5.96 -5.67 -19.63
N PHE A 292 -4.76 -6.04 -19.23
CA PHE A 292 -3.53 -5.35 -19.62
C PHE A 292 -2.56 -6.35 -20.23
N MET A 293 -2.28 -6.18 -21.52
CA MET A 293 -1.29 -6.97 -22.25
C MET A 293 0.11 -6.44 -21.90
N THR A 294 0.99 -7.34 -21.47
CA THR A 294 2.36 -6.95 -21.12
C THR A 294 3.20 -6.64 -22.36
N MET A 295 4.49 -6.42 -22.16
CA MET A 295 5.41 -5.92 -23.17
C MET A 295 5.60 -6.93 -24.31
N SER A 296 5.39 -6.50 -25.55
CA SER A 296 5.81 -7.27 -26.71
C SER A 296 7.31 -7.04 -26.96
N PRO A 297 8.13 -8.12 -27.02
CA PRO A 297 9.59 -7.99 -27.18
C PRO A 297 9.98 -7.65 -28.61
N THR A 298 11.24 -7.21 -28.77
CA THR A 298 11.85 -6.89 -30.06
C THR A 298 13.07 -7.78 -30.31
N HIS A 299 13.29 -8.20 -31.56
CA HIS A 299 14.41 -9.08 -31.95
C HIS A 299 15.40 -8.34 -32.89
N GLU A 300 15.94 -7.22 -32.41
CA GLU A 300 16.80 -6.34 -33.20
C GLU A 300 18.27 -6.76 -33.25
N ARG A 301 18.72 -7.68 -32.38
CA ARG A 301 20.13 -8.06 -32.21
C ARG A 301 20.32 -9.56 -32.09
N ALA A 302 20.83 -10.19 -33.13
CA ALA A 302 20.93 -11.64 -33.21
C ALA A 302 21.95 -12.25 -32.25
N GLU A 303 22.96 -11.48 -31.82
CA GLU A 303 23.89 -11.93 -30.78
C GLU A 303 23.23 -12.21 -29.42
N GLU A 304 22.01 -11.71 -29.17
CA GLU A 304 21.30 -11.96 -27.91
C GLU A 304 20.92 -13.43 -27.76
N TRP A 305 20.66 -14.14 -28.87
CA TRP A 305 20.29 -15.55 -28.89
C TRP A 305 21.37 -16.45 -29.50
N GLY A 306 22.64 -16.04 -29.43
CA GLY A 306 23.79 -16.83 -29.84
C GLY A 306 24.08 -16.87 -31.34
N SER A 307 23.45 -16.00 -32.14
CA SER A 307 23.73 -15.86 -33.58
C SER A 307 24.85 -14.83 -33.85
N SER A 308 25.21 -14.63 -35.13
CA SER A 308 26.30 -13.74 -35.53
C SER A 308 26.01 -12.27 -35.20
N LYS A 309 27.02 -11.58 -34.64
CA LYS A 309 26.96 -10.14 -34.31
C LYS A 309 26.60 -9.31 -35.54
N GLY A 310 25.65 -8.39 -35.38
CA GLY A 310 25.18 -7.50 -36.46
C GLY A 310 24.02 -8.06 -37.29
N GLY A 311 23.58 -9.30 -37.00
CA GLY A 311 22.30 -9.81 -37.50
C GLY A 311 21.10 -9.29 -36.68
N ASN A 312 19.90 -9.53 -37.20
CA ASN A 312 18.62 -9.29 -36.51
C ASN A 312 17.63 -10.45 -36.81
N CYS A 313 16.32 -10.23 -36.71
CA CYS A 313 15.30 -11.24 -37.02
C CYS A 313 15.25 -11.70 -38.50
N TYR A 314 15.98 -11.05 -39.40
CA TYR A 314 16.07 -11.45 -40.81
C TYR A 314 16.64 -12.86 -40.95
N ASN A 315 15.98 -13.70 -41.76
CA ASN A 315 16.30 -15.11 -41.99
C ASN A 315 16.21 -16.04 -40.75
N GLU A 316 15.72 -15.56 -39.61
CA GLU A 316 15.43 -16.45 -38.48
C GLU A 316 14.18 -17.30 -38.78
N THR A 317 14.30 -18.62 -38.70
CA THR A 317 13.22 -19.59 -38.99
C THR A 317 12.90 -20.53 -37.83
N GLU A 318 13.71 -20.49 -36.77
CA GLU A 318 13.62 -21.39 -35.61
C GLU A 318 13.35 -20.60 -34.33
N VAL A 319 12.67 -21.23 -33.39
CA VAL A 319 12.41 -20.67 -32.06
C VAL A 319 13.68 -20.68 -31.19
N ILE A 320 13.73 -19.83 -30.18
CA ILE A 320 14.74 -19.92 -29.12
C ILE A 320 14.33 -21.03 -28.15
N LEU A 321 15.22 -22.01 -27.96
CA LEU A 321 14.98 -23.18 -27.09
C LEU A 321 15.54 -23.02 -25.67
N GLU A 322 16.38 -22.01 -25.43
CA GLU A 322 16.97 -21.74 -24.12
C GLU A 322 15.88 -21.35 -23.12
N GLN A 323 15.62 -22.21 -22.13
CA GLN A 323 14.60 -21.93 -21.12
C GLN A 323 14.96 -20.71 -20.28
N GLY A 324 14.00 -19.82 -20.10
CA GLY A 324 14.21 -18.62 -19.30
C GLY A 324 14.94 -17.49 -20.03
N TYR A 325 15.13 -17.61 -21.36
CA TYR A 325 15.68 -16.55 -22.20
C TYR A 325 14.98 -15.21 -21.95
N LYS A 326 15.78 -14.14 -21.86
CA LYS A 326 15.32 -12.76 -21.70
C LYS A 326 16.11 -11.84 -22.61
N GLY A 327 15.42 -11.16 -23.51
CA GLY A 327 16.02 -10.20 -24.43
C GLY A 327 16.24 -8.84 -23.76
N ARG A 328 17.20 -8.06 -24.27
CA ARG A 328 17.41 -6.68 -23.79
C ARG A 328 16.33 -5.72 -24.29
N GLY A 329 15.50 -6.16 -25.23
CA GLY A 329 14.34 -5.42 -25.74
C GLY A 329 13.20 -5.26 -24.72
N SER A 330 13.21 -6.06 -23.65
CA SER A 330 12.22 -6.07 -22.57
C SER A 330 12.82 -5.46 -21.29
N ASP A 331 12.36 -4.29 -20.87
CA ASP A 331 12.79 -3.65 -19.61
C ASP A 331 11.99 -4.16 -18.39
N PRO A 332 12.59 -4.94 -17.47
CA PRO A 332 11.89 -5.44 -16.28
C PRO A 332 11.40 -4.33 -15.35
N LYS A 333 12.04 -3.15 -15.35
CA LYS A 333 11.62 -2.02 -14.52
C LYS A 333 10.30 -1.44 -15.01
N MET A 334 10.07 -1.43 -16.33
CA MET A 334 8.76 -1.02 -16.88
C MET A 334 7.67 -2.02 -16.50
N MET A 335 7.96 -3.33 -16.54
CA MET A 335 7.03 -4.37 -16.06
C MET A 335 6.67 -4.18 -14.59
N GLN A 336 7.65 -3.93 -13.73
CA GLN A 336 7.42 -3.68 -12.30
C GLN A 336 6.46 -2.49 -12.08
N ILE A 337 6.58 -1.42 -12.87
CA ILE A 337 5.66 -0.27 -12.77
C ILE A 337 4.21 -0.67 -13.14
N VAL A 338 4.03 -1.53 -14.14
CA VAL A 338 2.70 -2.06 -14.52
C VAL A 338 2.15 -2.91 -13.37
N GLU A 339 2.92 -3.86 -12.86
CA GLU A 339 2.54 -4.74 -11.74
C GLU A 339 2.13 -3.94 -10.52
N GLU A 340 2.96 -3.00 -10.08
CA GLU A 340 2.65 -2.12 -8.96
C GLU A 340 1.38 -1.29 -9.19
N THR A 341 1.14 -0.84 -10.43
CA THR A 341 -0.06 -0.06 -10.78
C THR A 341 -1.31 -0.92 -10.70
N ILE A 342 -1.26 -2.15 -11.22
CA ILE A 342 -2.36 -3.12 -11.19
C ILE A 342 -2.63 -3.58 -9.75
N ASN A 343 -1.60 -3.93 -8.97
CA ASN A 343 -1.76 -4.35 -7.56
C ASN A 343 -2.41 -3.23 -6.73
N LYS A 344 -2.10 -1.95 -7.01
CA LYS A 344 -2.76 -0.81 -6.37
C LYS A 344 -4.24 -0.68 -6.76
N LEU A 345 -4.63 -1.03 -7.99
CA LEU A 345 -6.03 -1.07 -8.43
C LEU A 345 -6.79 -2.23 -7.77
N GLU A 346 -6.17 -3.42 -7.71
CA GLU A 346 -6.75 -4.60 -7.09
C GLU A 346 -7.04 -4.38 -5.61
N ASN A 347 -6.07 -3.80 -4.87
CA ASN A 347 -6.23 -3.41 -3.47
C ASN A 347 -7.37 -2.41 -3.23
N ARG A 348 -7.82 -1.72 -4.29
CA ARG A 348 -8.96 -0.79 -4.25
C ARG A 348 -10.24 -1.41 -4.80
N GLY A 349 -10.23 -2.71 -5.08
CA GLY A 349 -11.37 -3.47 -5.58
C GLY A 349 -11.64 -3.27 -7.07
N LEU A 350 -10.62 -2.93 -7.87
CA LEU A 350 -10.71 -2.93 -9.33
C LEU A 350 -9.73 -3.98 -9.88
N ASN A 351 -10.28 -5.10 -10.36
CA ASN A 351 -9.49 -6.19 -10.90
C ASN A 351 -9.08 -5.90 -12.36
N VAL A 352 -7.78 -5.88 -12.62
CA VAL A 352 -7.22 -5.81 -13.98
C VAL A 352 -6.41 -7.07 -14.21
N GLN A 353 -6.85 -7.90 -15.15
CA GLN A 353 -6.18 -9.15 -15.48
C GLN A 353 -4.95 -8.85 -16.35
N MET A 354 -3.76 -9.09 -15.80
CA MET A 354 -2.53 -9.00 -16.58
C MET A 354 -2.37 -10.24 -17.46
N ILE A 355 -2.26 -10.05 -18.78
CA ILE A 355 -1.99 -11.12 -19.73
C ILE A 355 -0.49 -11.07 -20.05
N ASN A 356 0.29 -11.89 -19.33
CA ASN A 356 1.75 -11.87 -19.41
C ASN A 356 2.26 -12.59 -20.67
N ILE A 357 2.40 -11.82 -21.75
CA ILE A 357 2.87 -12.28 -23.05
C ILE A 357 4.38 -12.11 -23.24
N THR A 358 5.09 -11.47 -22.31
CA THR A 358 6.46 -11.00 -22.54
C THR A 358 7.41 -12.16 -22.81
N GLN A 359 7.55 -13.07 -21.83
CA GLN A 359 8.52 -14.15 -21.92
C GLN A 359 8.18 -15.16 -23.01
N LEU A 360 6.90 -15.56 -23.15
CA LEU A 360 6.51 -16.48 -24.21
C LEU A 360 6.80 -15.90 -25.59
N SER A 361 6.69 -14.58 -25.77
CA SER A 361 6.97 -13.95 -27.06
C SER A 361 8.47 -13.75 -27.30
N GLU A 362 9.30 -13.72 -26.25
CA GLU A 362 10.76 -13.61 -26.38
C GLU A 362 11.38 -14.84 -27.05
N TYR A 363 10.71 -15.99 -27.02
CA TYR A 363 11.21 -17.18 -27.71
C TYR A 363 11.01 -17.12 -29.24
N ARG A 364 10.20 -16.18 -29.74
CA ARG A 364 9.61 -16.23 -31.10
C ARG A 364 10.30 -15.32 -32.11
N LYS A 365 11.63 -15.30 -32.12
CA LYS A 365 12.43 -14.47 -33.04
C LYS A 365 12.09 -14.64 -34.53
N GLU A 366 11.58 -15.80 -34.92
CA GLU A 366 11.17 -16.13 -36.29
C GLU A 366 9.76 -15.61 -36.65
N GLY A 367 8.94 -15.23 -35.67
CA GLY A 367 7.54 -14.82 -35.89
C GLY A 367 7.35 -13.42 -36.49
N HIS A 368 8.42 -12.65 -36.67
CA HIS A 368 8.37 -11.28 -37.16
C HIS A 368 8.21 -11.18 -38.69
N PRO A 369 7.57 -10.14 -39.24
CA PRO A 369 7.49 -9.90 -40.68
C PRO A 369 8.85 -9.77 -41.35
N SER A 370 9.84 -9.22 -40.64
CA SER A 370 11.14 -8.90 -41.22
C SER A 370 10.93 -8.00 -42.45
N ILE A 371 11.31 -8.44 -43.65
CA ILE A 371 11.10 -7.70 -44.90
C ILE A 371 9.75 -7.99 -45.57
N TYR A 372 9.05 -9.04 -45.14
CA TYR A 372 7.84 -9.57 -45.80
C TYR A 372 6.58 -8.83 -45.34
N ARG A 373 6.51 -7.55 -45.67
CA ARG A 373 5.33 -6.72 -45.41
C ARG A 373 5.23 -5.60 -46.43
N LYS A 374 4.08 -4.96 -46.50
CA LYS A 374 3.94 -3.72 -47.26
C LYS A 374 4.90 -2.64 -46.77
N GLN A 375 5.71 -2.13 -47.69
CA GLN A 375 6.51 -0.93 -47.51
C GLN A 375 5.70 0.24 -48.06
N TRP A 376 5.41 1.22 -47.20
CA TRP A 376 4.60 2.39 -47.58
C TRP A 376 5.42 3.45 -48.30
N GLU A 377 6.73 3.45 -48.07
CA GLU A 377 7.71 4.24 -48.81
C GLU A 377 8.46 3.31 -49.77
N PRO A 378 8.77 3.76 -51.00
CA PRO A 378 9.68 3.04 -51.88
C PRO A 378 11.03 2.82 -51.19
N LEU A 379 11.51 1.57 -51.21
CA LEU A 379 12.85 1.27 -50.68
C LEU A 379 13.91 1.84 -51.63
N THR A 380 14.95 2.42 -51.05
CA THR A 380 16.15 2.85 -51.78
C THR A 380 16.94 1.65 -52.30
N GLU A 381 17.79 1.84 -53.32
CA GLU A 381 18.69 0.78 -53.81
C GLU A 381 19.60 0.24 -52.70
N GLU A 382 20.10 1.12 -51.82
CA GLU A 382 20.89 0.76 -50.65
C GLU A 382 20.09 -0.16 -49.70
N GLN A 383 18.84 0.20 -49.41
CA GLN A 383 17.97 -0.64 -48.59
C GLN A 383 17.74 -2.00 -49.25
N ILE A 384 17.37 -2.04 -50.54
CA ILE A 384 17.15 -3.30 -51.27
C ILE A 384 18.40 -4.20 -51.23
N SER A 385 19.60 -3.62 -51.34
CA SER A 385 20.87 -4.33 -51.25
C SER A 385 21.22 -4.81 -49.83
N ASN A 386 20.59 -4.23 -48.79
CA ASN A 386 20.77 -4.58 -47.38
C ASN A 386 19.42 -4.84 -46.67
N PRO A 387 18.81 -6.03 -46.87
CA PRO A 387 17.58 -6.47 -46.19
C PRO A 387 17.57 -6.31 -44.67
N LEU A 388 18.73 -6.46 -44.02
CA LEU A 388 18.88 -6.29 -42.58
C LEU A 388 18.52 -4.87 -42.13
N GLY A 389 18.85 -3.85 -42.94
CA GLY A 389 18.67 -2.44 -42.60
C GLY A 389 17.22 -1.97 -42.53
N TYR A 390 16.27 -2.70 -43.11
CA TYR A 390 14.85 -2.34 -43.12
C TYR A 390 13.91 -3.46 -42.62
N ALA A 391 14.48 -4.54 -42.06
CA ALA A 391 13.72 -5.63 -41.45
C ALA A 391 12.92 -5.14 -40.23
N ASP A 392 11.63 -5.47 -40.19
CA ASP A 392 10.76 -5.22 -39.05
C ASP A 392 10.86 -6.37 -38.04
N CYS A 393 11.58 -6.12 -36.95
CA CYS A 393 11.77 -7.05 -35.83
C CYS A 393 10.97 -6.65 -34.60
N ILE A 394 9.84 -5.97 -34.82
CA ILE A 394 8.96 -5.41 -33.79
C ILE A 394 7.56 -6.01 -33.94
N HIS A 395 6.95 -5.88 -35.12
CA HIS A 395 5.59 -6.38 -35.37
C HIS A 395 5.58 -7.89 -35.63
N TRP A 396 4.41 -8.50 -35.77
CA TRP A 396 4.27 -9.96 -35.89
C TRP A 396 3.53 -10.35 -37.16
N CYS A 397 3.96 -11.42 -37.82
CA CYS A 397 3.18 -12.02 -38.90
C CYS A 397 1.86 -12.57 -38.37
N LEU A 398 0.82 -12.55 -39.21
CA LEU A 398 -0.46 -13.22 -38.97
C LEU A 398 -0.78 -14.22 -40.09
N PRO A 399 -1.26 -15.44 -39.79
CA PRO A 399 -1.39 -16.03 -38.45
C PRO A 399 -0.01 -16.22 -37.77
N GLY A 400 0.02 -16.20 -36.43
CA GLY A 400 1.27 -16.23 -35.67
C GLY A 400 1.11 -15.93 -34.18
N VAL A 401 2.14 -15.29 -33.60
CA VAL A 401 2.27 -15.05 -32.15
C VAL A 401 1.04 -14.33 -31.53
N PRO A 402 0.45 -13.29 -32.16
CA PRO A 402 -0.72 -12.63 -31.60
C PRO A 402 -1.98 -13.50 -31.52
N ASP A 403 -2.07 -14.59 -32.29
CA ASP A 403 -3.19 -15.54 -32.18
C ASP A 403 -3.15 -16.21 -30.80
N VAL A 404 -1.97 -16.60 -30.33
CA VAL A 404 -1.78 -17.17 -28.98
C VAL A 404 -2.08 -16.15 -27.88
N TRP A 405 -1.77 -14.87 -28.09
CA TRP A 405 -2.18 -13.81 -27.15
C TRP A 405 -3.71 -13.75 -27.03
N ASN A 406 -4.41 -13.95 -28.14
CA ASN A 406 -5.87 -13.99 -28.15
C ASN A 406 -6.44 -15.30 -27.58
N GLU A 407 -5.73 -16.43 -27.68
CA GLU A 407 -6.11 -17.66 -26.96
C GLU A 407 -5.99 -17.48 -25.44
N LEU A 408 -4.93 -16.82 -24.96
CA LEU A 408 -4.78 -16.45 -23.55
C LEU A 408 -5.88 -15.49 -23.11
N LEU A 409 -6.15 -14.44 -23.89
CA LEU A 409 -7.24 -13.50 -23.61
C LEU A 409 -8.61 -14.22 -23.58
N TYR A 410 -8.86 -15.13 -24.54
CA TYR A 410 -10.06 -15.96 -24.59
C TYR A 410 -10.21 -16.80 -23.31
N ALA A 411 -9.14 -17.46 -22.86
CA ALA A 411 -9.16 -18.24 -21.62
C ALA A 411 -9.58 -17.40 -20.39
N HIS A 412 -9.09 -16.15 -20.31
CA HIS A 412 -9.45 -15.22 -19.24
C HIS A 412 -10.87 -14.66 -19.38
N ILE A 413 -11.36 -14.34 -20.58
CA ILE A 413 -12.74 -13.85 -20.81
C ILE A 413 -13.79 -14.85 -20.30
N PHE A 414 -13.49 -16.14 -20.40
CA PHE A 414 -14.34 -17.24 -19.94
C PHE A 414 -14.03 -17.72 -18.51
N ASN A 415 -13.06 -17.11 -17.81
CA ASN A 415 -12.61 -17.50 -16.47
C ASN A 415 -12.32 -19.01 -16.35
N TYR A 416 -11.63 -19.61 -17.32
CA TYR A 416 -11.28 -21.04 -17.25
C TYR A 416 -10.35 -21.30 -16.04
N ILE A 417 -10.90 -21.85 -14.95
CA ILE A 417 -10.10 -22.46 -13.87
C ILE A 417 -9.82 -23.89 -14.31
N VAL A 418 -8.68 -24.11 -14.95
CA VAL A 418 -8.30 -25.43 -15.45
C VAL A 418 -7.67 -26.25 -14.31
N TYR A 419 -8.47 -27.12 -13.69
CA TYR A 419 -7.99 -28.14 -12.76
C TYR A 419 -7.48 -29.35 -13.56
N LYS A 420 -6.28 -29.85 -13.24
CA LYS A 420 -5.73 -31.04 -13.89
C LYS A 420 -6.28 -32.32 -13.24
N TYR A 421 -7.35 -32.89 -13.78
CA TYR A 421 -7.81 -34.23 -13.41
C TYR A 421 -6.94 -35.30 -14.08
N HIS A 422 -5.76 -35.58 -13.53
CA HIS A 422 -4.90 -36.69 -13.98
C HIS A 422 -4.67 -37.80 -12.95
N HIS A 423 -5.50 -37.91 -11.91
CA HIS A 423 -5.27 -38.88 -10.83
C HIS A 423 -6.06 -40.20 -10.90
N PHE A 424 -6.89 -40.45 -11.93
CA PHE A 424 -7.64 -41.71 -12.00
C PHE A 424 -6.95 -42.87 -12.74
N VAL A 425 -5.91 -42.61 -13.55
CA VAL A 425 -5.22 -43.67 -14.31
C VAL A 425 -3.92 -44.13 -13.62
N GLY A 426 -3.24 -43.23 -12.89
CA GLY A 426 -1.99 -43.56 -12.17
C GLY A 426 -2.20 -44.45 -10.94
N LEU A 427 -3.34 -44.33 -10.25
CA LEU A 427 -3.61 -45.11 -9.04
C LEU A 427 -3.83 -46.60 -9.35
N PHE A 428 -4.38 -46.92 -10.52
CA PHE A 428 -4.68 -48.30 -10.91
C PHE A 428 -3.40 -49.09 -11.28
N LEU A 429 -2.43 -48.42 -11.91
CA LEU A 429 -1.12 -48.99 -12.23
C LEU A 429 -0.22 -49.15 -11.01
N VAL A 430 -0.27 -48.20 -10.06
CA VAL A 430 0.53 -48.27 -8.83
C VAL A 430 0.02 -49.38 -7.90
N VAL A 431 -1.29 -49.62 -7.83
CA VAL A 431 -1.87 -50.72 -7.03
C VAL A 431 -1.53 -52.10 -7.63
N LEU A 432 -1.50 -52.22 -8.96
CA LEU A 432 -1.06 -53.46 -9.63
C LEU A 432 0.44 -53.75 -9.44
N VAL A 433 1.29 -52.73 -9.51
CA VAL A 433 2.75 -52.90 -9.33
C VAL A 433 3.12 -53.14 -7.86
N THR A 434 2.42 -52.51 -6.91
CA THR A 434 2.64 -52.77 -5.47
C THR A 434 2.10 -54.12 -5.03
N ALA A 435 1.00 -54.63 -5.63
CA ALA A 435 0.51 -55.99 -5.36
C ALA A 435 1.47 -57.08 -5.88
N VAL A 436 2.15 -56.84 -7.00
CA VAL A 436 3.16 -57.78 -7.56
C VAL A 436 4.49 -57.72 -6.78
N LEU A 437 4.89 -56.55 -6.28
CA LEU A 437 6.12 -56.40 -5.49
C LEU A 437 5.97 -56.83 -4.02
N TYR A 438 4.75 -56.93 -3.49
CA TYR A 438 4.49 -57.46 -2.14
C TYR A 438 4.57 -59.00 -2.07
N LEU A 439 4.59 -59.70 -3.21
CA LEU A 439 4.71 -61.16 -3.28
C LEU A 439 6.14 -61.68 -3.48
N LYS A 440 7.13 -60.80 -3.63
CA LYS A 440 8.55 -61.16 -3.65
C LYS A 440 9.33 -60.20 -2.77
N GLY A 441 9.45 -60.55 -1.50
CA GLY A 441 10.30 -59.83 -0.57
C GLY A 441 11.76 -59.93 -1.01
N ASP A 442 12.42 -58.77 -1.15
CA ASP A 442 13.83 -58.59 -0.81
C ASP A 442 14.19 -57.10 -0.70
N ARG A 443 15.12 -56.81 0.24
CA ARG A 443 15.61 -55.47 0.60
C ARG A 443 16.68 -54.99 -0.37
N ILE A 444 16.71 -53.69 -0.70
CA ILE A 444 17.93 -53.01 -1.17
C ILE A 444 18.12 -51.66 -0.49
N ASN A 445 19.37 -51.44 -0.07
CA ASN A 445 19.93 -50.31 0.67
C ASN A 445 20.64 -49.37 -0.33
N TRP A 446 20.67 -48.06 -0.08
CA TRP A 446 21.66 -47.16 -0.69
C TRP A 446 22.15 -46.12 0.32
N ASN A 447 23.47 -46.06 0.47
CA ASN A 447 24.25 -45.04 1.18
C ASN A 447 25.15 -44.30 0.16
N ILE A 448 25.79 -43.20 0.64
CA ILE A 448 27.04 -42.52 0.19
C ILE A 448 26.82 -41.18 -0.56
N VAL A 449 27.53 -40.05 -0.39
CA VAL A 449 28.53 -39.44 0.55
C VAL A 449 28.63 -37.91 0.24
N LYS A 450 29.16 -37.13 1.21
CA LYS A 450 29.61 -35.71 1.30
C LYS A 450 30.36 -35.05 0.13
N VAL A 451 30.43 -33.69 0.12
CA VAL A 451 31.65 -32.85 -0.15
C VAL A 451 31.62 -31.48 0.60
N GLU A 452 32.79 -30.98 0.99
CA GLU A 452 33.17 -29.82 1.83
C GLU A 452 33.32 -28.42 1.15
N GLN A 453 33.05 -27.38 1.97
CA GLN A 453 33.71 -26.06 2.25
C GLN A 453 34.62 -25.26 1.26
N ILE A 454 34.47 -23.90 1.22
CA ILE A 454 35.54 -22.83 1.23
C ILE A 454 34.95 -21.47 1.81
N PRO A 455 35.68 -20.33 2.08
CA PRO A 455 35.94 -19.74 3.42
C PRO A 455 35.46 -18.28 3.68
N ARG A 456 35.78 -17.76 4.88
CA ARG A 456 35.39 -16.46 5.51
C ARG A 456 36.13 -15.22 4.97
N LYS A 457 35.51 -14.03 5.15
CA LYS A 457 36.18 -12.71 5.24
C LYS A 457 35.55 -11.86 6.36
N ASP A 458 36.39 -11.11 7.05
CA ASP A 458 36.18 -10.49 8.37
C ASP A 458 35.41 -9.16 8.41
N SER A 459 35.05 -8.84 9.65
CA SER A 459 34.31 -7.73 10.27
C SER A 459 34.55 -6.31 9.77
N SER A 460 33.47 -5.50 9.76
CA SER A 460 33.53 -4.04 9.84
C SER A 460 32.51 -3.49 10.85
N SER A 461 32.99 -2.54 11.65
CA SER A 461 32.31 -1.70 12.64
C SER A 461 30.93 -1.17 12.23
N ILE A 462 29.98 -1.19 13.17
CA ILE A 462 28.63 -0.62 13.03
C ILE A 462 28.75 0.90 12.85
N SER A 463 28.28 1.40 11.71
CA SER A 463 28.14 2.83 11.42
C SER A 463 26.91 3.42 12.14
N ASP A 464 26.91 4.74 12.33
CA ASP A 464 25.90 5.56 13.02
C ASP A 464 24.44 5.48 12.45
N TYR A 465 24.15 4.57 11.52
CA TYR A 465 22.88 4.45 10.79
C TYR A 465 22.15 3.10 10.93
N CYS A 466 22.57 2.19 11.82
CA CYS A 466 21.88 0.89 11.93
C CYS A 466 20.70 0.88 12.90
N ASN A 467 19.48 0.70 12.37
CA ASN A 467 18.32 0.29 13.16
C ASN A 467 18.23 -1.24 13.20
N LEU A 468 18.55 -1.85 14.33
CA LEU A 468 18.54 -3.31 14.52
C LEU A 468 17.15 -3.92 14.32
N PHE A 469 16.09 -3.15 14.50
CA PHE A 469 14.72 -3.62 14.45
C PHE A 469 14.06 -3.50 13.07
N SER A 470 14.78 -2.97 12.08
CA SER A 470 14.35 -2.83 10.69
C SER A 470 15.19 -3.71 9.77
N GLY A 471 14.55 -4.69 9.13
CA GLY A 471 15.23 -5.79 8.47
C GLY A 471 14.27 -6.83 7.92
N LYS A 472 14.80 -8.03 7.64
CA LYS A 472 14.04 -9.18 7.14
C LYS A 472 14.52 -10.49 7.75
N TRP A 473 13.63 -11.49 7.78
CA TRP A 473 14.01 -12.86 8.16
C TRP A 473 14.75 -13.56 7.02
N VAL A 474 15.88 -14.16 7.33
CA VAL A 474 16.75 -14.89 6.40
C VAL A 474 16.95 -16.30 6.94
N TYR A 475 16.83 -17.29 6.07
CA TYR A 475 17.05 -18.68 6.44
C TYR A 475 18.56 -18.95 6.59
N ASP A 476 18.99 -19.43 7.75
CA ASP A 476 20.37 -19.79 8.08
C ASP A 476 20.39 -21.05 8.96
N ASN A 477 20.43 -22.21 8.32
CA ASN A 477 20.57 -23.50 9.00
C ASN A 477 22.01 -23.85 9.43
N LYS A 478 22.98 -22.95 9.20
CA LYS A 478 24.38 -23.15 9.61
C LYS A 478 24.65 -22.54 10.98
N SER A 479 24.05 -21.39 11.26
CA SER A 479 24.27 -20.65 12.50
C SER A 479 23.08 -20.71 13.47
N TYR A 480 21.91 -21.17 13.03
CA TYR A 480 20.69 -21.28 13.84
C TYR A 480 20.10 -22.70 13.79
N PRO A 481 19.45 -23.16 14.89
CA PRO A 481 19.25 -22.43 16.15
C PRO A 481 20.54 -22.29 16.95
N LEU A 482 20.58 -21.30 17.85
CA LEU A 482 21.78 -21.03 18.66
C LEU A 482 22.06 -22.11 19.72
N TYR A 483 21.04 -22.89 20.07
CA TYR A 483 21.10 -24.05 20.97
C TYR A 483 20.02 -25.04 20.55
N ASN A 484 20.17 -26.33 20.85
CA ASN A 484 19.10 -27.31 20.62
C ASN A 484 18.17 -27.40 21.84
N GLU A 485 16.89 -27.72 21.64
CA GLU A 485 15.91 -27.88 22.72
C GLU A 485 16.38 -28.90 23.77
N LYS A 486 17.05 -29.97 23.32
CA LYS A 486 17.60 -31.03 24.17
C LYS A 486 18.78 -30.58 25.05
N ASP A 487 19.48 -29.54 24.65
CA ASP A 487 20.68 -29.05 25.33
C ASP A 487 20.32 -28.07 26.46
N CYS A 488 19.07 -27.59 26.51
CA CYS A 488 18.57 -26.73 27.59
C CYS A 488 17.59 -27.48 28.51
N SER A 489 17.98 -27.66 29.76
CA SER A 489 17.18 -28.38 30.76
C SER A 489 16.06 -27.52 31.37
N PHE A 490 16.11 -26.19 31.17
CA PHE A 490 15.19 -25.21 31.76
C PHE A 490 13.94 -24.90 30.92
N ILE A 491 13.81 -25.45 29.70
CA ILE A 491 12.65 -25.17 28.85
C ILE A 491 11.39 -25.78 29.48
N GLU A 492 10.45 -24.94 29.88
CA GLU A 492 9.17 -25.43 30.38
C GLU A 492 8.39 -26.17 29.29
N ASP A 493 7.60 -27.15 29.71
CA ASP A 493 6.82 -27.99 28.82
C ASP A 493 5.79 -27.22 27.94
N GLY A 494 5.53 -25.94 28.24
CA GLY A 494 4.70 -25.06 27.42
C GLY A 494 5.38 -24.56 26.15
N PHE A 495 6.72 -24.58 26.11
CA PHE A 495 7.56 -24.00 25.05
C PHE A 495 8.44 -25.06 24.34
N ALA A 496 8.54 -26.27 24.91
CA ALA A 496 9.33 -27.40 24.40
C ALA A 496 8.64 -28.16 23.24
N CYS A 497 8.52 -27.52 22.08
CA CYS A 497 7.73 -28.03 20.95
C CYS A 497 8.27 -29.35 20.36
N GLU A 498 9.58 -29.57 20.33
CA GLU A 498 10.21 -30.82 19.88
C GLU A 498 9.84 -31.98 20.82
N LYS A 499 9.94 -31.77 22.14
CA LYS A 499 9.53 -32.73 23.18
C LYS A 499 8.05 -33.12 23.07
N PHE A 500 7.21 -32.25 22.51
CA PHE A 500 5.80 -32.51 22.26
C PHE A 500 5.47 -32.85 20.79
N TRP A 501 6.43 -33.47 20.08
CA TRP A 501 6.26 -34.11 18.77
C TRP A 501 6.04 -33.17 17.58
N ARG A 502 6.45 -31.90 17.68
CA ARG A 502 6.60 -31.06 16.48
C ARG A 502 7.69 -31.65 15.59
N LYS A 503 7.44 -31.76 14.29
CA LYS A 503 8.34 -32.42 13.32
C LYS A 503 8.95 -31.48 12.30
N ASP A 504 8.38 -30.29 12.14
CA ASP A 504 8.87 -29.23 11.28
C ASP A 504 9.85 -28.34 12.08
N PHE A 505 11.15 -28.54 11.89
CA PHE A 505 12.19 -27.77 12.61
C PHE A 505 12.66 -26.53 11.86
N LYS A 506 12.12 -26.27 10.65
CA LYS A 506 12.54 -25.13 9.81
C LYS A 506 12.40 -23.78 10.53
N TYR A 507 11.42 -23.63 11.42
CA TYR A 507 11.20 -22.39 12.16
C TYR A 507 12.40 -22.01 13.05
N GLN A 508 13.23 -22.98 13.45
CA GLN A 508 14.41 -22.78 14.30
C GLN A 508 15.58 -22.15 13.53
N ASN A 509 15.56 -22.20 12.19
CA ASN A 509 16.68 -21.84 11.32
C ASN A 509 16.52 -20.46 10.68
N TRP A 510 15.62 -19.61 11.18
CA TRP A 510 15.44 -18.25 10.68
C TRP A 510 16.20 -17.27 11.55
N ARG A 511 17.01 -16.41 10.92
CA ARG A 511 17.73 -15.32 11.57
C ARG A 511 17.24 -13.96 11.08
N TRP A 512 17.23 -12.97 11.96
CA TRP A 512 16.94 -11.60 11.57
C TRP A 512 18.15 -10.93 10.92
N GLN A 513 17.95 -10.26 9.79
CA GLN A 513 18.97 -9.48 9.10
C GLN A 513 18.54 -8.02 9.02
N PRO A 514 19.14 -7.11 9.81
CA PRO A 514 18.94 -5.68 9.66
C PRO A 514 19.36 -5.19 8.27
N HIS A 515 18.70 -4.16 7.75
CA HIS A 515 18.95 -3.67 6.38
C HIS A 515 20.34 -3.03 6.17
N HIS A 516 20.95 -2.49 7.24
CA HIS A 516 22.14 -1.63 7.16
C HIS A 516 23.31 -2.09 8.04
N CYS A 517 23.16 -3.21 8.75
CA CYS A 517 24.27 -3.84 9.45
C CYS A 517 24.01 -5.34 9.66
N ASP A 518 25.08 -6.06 9.98
CA ASP A 518 24.99 -7.45 10.40
C ASP A 518 24.91 -7.54 11.92
N LEU A 519 24.12 -8.50 12.42
CA LEU A 519 24.17 -8.86 13.83
C LEU A 519 25.50 -9.56 14.11
N PRO A 520 26.27 -9.16 15.14
CA PRO A 520 27.53 -9.83 15.47
C PRO A 520 27.30 -11.32 15.73
N ARG A 521 28.29 -12.16 15.40
CA ARG A 521 28.17 -13.64 15.46
C ARG A 521 28.00 -14.24 16.86
N ASN A 522 28.16 -13.46 17.92
CA ASN A 522 28.15 -13.95 19.30
C ASN A 522 26.88 -13.47 20.03
N GLN A 523 25.87 -14.36 20.08
CA GLN A 523 24.78 -14.63 21.06
C GLN A 523 24.07 -13.41 21.76
N TRP A 524 22.74 -13.33 21.99
CA TRP A 524 21.86 -14.27 22.69
C TRP A 524 20.33 -14.17 22.38
N GLU A 525 19.62 -15.32 22.41
CA GLU A 525 18.18 -15.65 22.49
C GLU A 525 17.91 -16.45 23.79
N SER A 526 16.72 -16.46 24.39
CA SER A 526 16.40 -17.13 25.69
C SER A 526 17.57 -17.14 26.68
N MET A 527 17.75 -16.03 27.41
CA MET A 527 18.97 -15.78 28.20
C MET A 527 19.40 -16.98 29.07
N VAL A 528 18.45 -17.73 29.66
CA VAL A 528 18.75 -18.91 30.49
C VAL A 528 19.34 -20.07 29.69
N CYS A 529 18.66 -20.51 28.62
CA CYS A 529 19.11 -21.67 27.82
C CYS A 529 20.43 -21.42 27.11
N LEU A 530 20.68 -20.16 26.82
CA LEU A 530 21.85 -19.78 26.09
C LEU A 530 23.09 -19.69 26.96
N VAL A 531 22.98 -19.05 28.13
CA VAL A 531 24.02 -19.14 29.15
C VAL A 531 24.25 -20.61 29.52
N GLU A 532 23.18 -21.41 29.65
CA GLU A 532 23.28 -22.85 29.92
C GLU A 532 24.11 -23.61 28.86
N SER A 533 23.94 -23.29 27.57
CA SER A 533 24.66 -23.96 26.47
C SER A 533 26.18 -23.73 26.49
N THR A 534 26.65 -22.71 27.22
CA THR A 534 28.07 -22.31 27.28
C THR A 534 28.81 -22.78 28.54
N ILE A 535 28.11 -23.42 29.49
CA ILE A 535 28.65 -23.76 30.82
C ILE A 535 28.55 -25.26 31.13
N SER A 536 29.48 -25.75 31.97
CA SER A 536 29.53 -27.17 32.35
C SER A 536 28.34 -27.60 33.23
N PRO A 537 27.83 -28.85 33.10
CA PRO A 537 26.69 -29.34 33.89
C PRO A 537 26.84 -29.26 35.41
N SER A 538 28.09 -29.32 35.92
CA SER A 538 28.45 -29.27 37.34
C SER A 538 28.40 -27.87 37.97
N SER A 539 28.24 -26.81 37.17
CA SER A 539 28.27 -25.40 37.60
C SER A 539 26.87 -24.78 37.81
N LYS A 540 25.82 -25.61 37.90
CA LYS A 540 24.40 -25.21 37.82
C LYS A 540 23.65 -25.47 39.14
N LEU A 541 22.90 -24.48 39.63
CA LEU A 541 21.96 -24.66 40.74
C LEU A 541 20.62 -23.97 40.42
N MET A 542 19.55 -24.75 40.28
CA MET A 542 18.19 -24.19 40.22
C MET A 542 17.70 -23.92 41.64
N ILE A 543 17.43 -22.67 41.98
CA ILE A 543 16.85 -22.30 43.27
C ILE A 543 15.38 -21.93 43.01
N THR A 544 14.43 -22.77 43.40
CA THR A 544 13.01 -22.39 43.32
C THR A 544 12.29 -22.58 44.64
N ARG A 545 11.89 -21.46 45.23
CA ARG A 545 10.52 -21.26 45.76
C ARG A 545 10.12 -19.80 45.50
N GLN A 546 9.10 -19.61 44.65
CA GLN A 546 8.36 -18.37 44.33
C GLN A 546 8.86 -17.45 43.19
N ASN A 547 10.16 -17.32 42.88
CA ASN A 547 10.67 -16.27 41.94
C ASN A 547 11.41 -16.76 40.66
N PHE A 548 11.27 -18.03 40.25
CA PHE A 548 11.89 -18.58 39.01
C PHE A 548 13.33 -18.08 38.73
N SER A 549 14.26 -18.30 39.66
CA SER A 549 15.64 -17.84 39.57
C SER A 549 16.63 -18.97 39.21
N ASN A 550 17.56 -18.66 38.31
CA ASN A 550 18.60 -19.59 37.86
C ASN A 550 19.97 -19.01 38.23
N LEU A 551 20.72 -19.75 39.06
CA LEU A 551 22.06 -19.36 39.51
C LEU A 551 23.14 -20.08 38.70
N PHE A 552 24.02 -19.28 38.11
CA PHE A 552 25.20 -19.73 37.37
C PHE A 552 26.45 -19.52 38.24
N LEU A 553 26.87 -20.59 38.93
CA LEU A 553 27.88 -20.52 40.00
C LEU A 553 29.24 -20.01 39.51
N GLU A 554 29.62 -20.36 38.28
CA GLU A 554 30.91 -19.99 37.68
C GLU A 554 31.08 -18.47 37.47
N TYR A 555 29.98 -17.77 37.22
CA TYR A 555 29.97 -16.33 36.95
C TYR A 555 29.37 -15.50 38.08
N ASN A 556 28.91 -16.14 39.16
CA ASN A 556 28.12 -15.52 40.22
C ASN A 556 26.98 -14.64 39.64
N ALA A 557 26.28 -15.18 38.64
CA ALA A 557 25.23 -14.47 37.91
C ALA A 557 23.89 -15.17 38.10
N THR A 558 22.83 -14.38 38.30
CA THR A 558 21.45 -14.87 38.34
C THR A 558 20.66 -14.35 37.15
N ILE A 559 19.78 -15.21 36.62
CA ILE A 559 18.71 -14.79 35.70
C ILE A 559 17.39 -15.13 36.36
N GLU A 560 16.56 -14.11 36.54
CA GLU A 560 15.33 -14.18 37.32
C GLU A 560 14.13 -13.75 36.49
N PHE A 561 13.00 -14.42 36.67
CA PHE A 561 11.73 -14.03 36.06
C PHE A 561 10.70 -13.72 37.14
N HIS A 562 10.24 -12.47 37.16
CA HIS A 562 9.26 -12.00 38.13
C HIS A 562 7.89 -11.82 37.47
N TRP A 563 6.88 -12.58 37.92
CA TRP A 563 5.54 -12.52 37.37
C TRP A 563 4.80 -11.24 37.80
N SER A 564 4.63 -10.29 36.89
CA SER A 564 3.77 -9.10 37.05
C SER A 564 3.11 -8.71 35.72
N PRO A 565 1.98 -9.34 35.35
CA PRO A 565 1.43 -9.28 33.99
C PRO A 565 0.86 -7.90 33.60
N PHE A 566 0.63 -7.03 34.58
CA PHE A 566 0.14 -5.66 34.40
C PHE A 566 1.12 -4.60 34.94
N LEU A 567 2.32 -5.01 35.40
CA LEU A 567 3.29 -4.23 36.20
C LEU A 567 2.76 -3.83 37.60
N VAL A 568 1.52 -3.36 37.68
CA VAL A 568 0.82 -2.98 38.91
C VAL A 568 0.16 -4.18 39.61
N GLU A 569 -0.23 -4.02 40.87
CA GLU A 569 -0.89 -5.05 41.67
C GLU A 569 -2.23 -5.49 41.04
N SER A 570 -2.45 -6.80 41.00
CA SER A 570 -3.64 -7.40 40.42
C SER A 570 -4.10 -8.64 41.19
N ASN A 571 -5.36 -9.02 40.99
CA ASN A 571 -5.86 -10.32 41.46
C ASN A 571 -5.24 -11.53 40.71
N HIS A 572 -4.30 -11.29 39.80
CA HIS A 572 -3.58 -12.30 39.03
C HIS A 572 -2.05 -12.26 39.24
N ASP A 573 -1.60 -11.68 40.34
CA ASP A 573 -0.17 -11.62 40.68
C ASP A 573 0.42 -12.98 41.11
N ASN A 574 -0.42 -14.00 41.32
CA ASN A 574 0.03 -15.35 41.65
C ASN A 574 0.11 -16.23 40.38
N PRO A 575 1.31 -16.64 39.94
CA PRO A 575 1.51 -17.43 38.72
C PRO A 575 0.75 -18.77 38.70
N PHE A 576 0.40 -19.30 39.87
CA PHE A 576 -0.20 -20.62 40.05
C PHE A 576 -1.74 -20.59 40.21
N GLN A 577 -2.38 -19.41 40.24
CA GLN A 577 -3.82 -19.26 40.48
C GLN A 577 -4.64 -18.74 39.27
N HIS A 578 -4.02 -18.58 38.10
CA HIS A 578 -4.60 -17.95 36.90
C HIS A 578 -5.89 -18.56 36.31
N GLY A 579 -6.33 -19.73 36.81
CA GLY A 579 -7.50 -20.44 36.29
C GLY A 579 -8.83 -20.19 37.03
N ARG A 580 -8.86 -19.39 38.10
CA ARG A 580 -10.04 -19.32 39.01
C ARG A 580 -10.96 -18.11 38.83
N SER A 581 -10.50 -17.01 38.20
CA SER A 581 -11.32 -15.81 37.99
C SER A 581 -11.30 -15.35 36.53
N LYS A 582 -12.48 -14.99 35.99
CA LYS A 582 -12.62 -14.41 34.65
C LYS A 582 -12.42 -12.88 34.62
N GLU A 583 -12.55 -12.21 35.77
CA GLU A 583 -12.40 -10.76 35.87
C GLU A 583 -10.97 -10.36 36.25
N ARG A 584 -10.38 -9.43 35.47
CA ARG A 584 -9.09 -8.80 35.76
C ARG A 584 -9.33 -7.56 36.63
N ILE A 585 -8.88 -7.60 37.88
CA ILE A 585 -9.02 -6.51 38.85
C ILE A 585 -7.63 -5.95 39.15
N LEU A 586 -7.43 -4.66 38.90
CA LEU A 586 -6.14 -3.98 39.02
C LEU A 586 -6.21 -2.86 40.06
N ARG A 587 -5.18 -2.77 40.91
CA ARG A 587 -4.91 -1.60 41.74
C ARG A 587 -3.89 -0.73 41.00
N ILE A 588 -4.39 0.17 40.17
CA ILE A 588 -3.59 0.90 39.18
C ILE A 588 -2.51 1.81 39.78
N GLU A 589 -2.69 2.22 41.03
CA GLU A 589 -1.78 3.10 41.79
C GLU A 589 -0.81 2.31 42.69
N ALA A 590 -0.91 0.97 42.73
CA ALA A 590 -0.11 0.13 43.63
C ALA A 590 0.87 -0.73 42.82
N ILE A 591 2.16 -0.61 43.12
CA ILE A 591 3.25 -1.35 42.45
C ILE A 591 4.30 -1.87 43.43
N GLU A 592 4.31 -1.34 44.66
CA GLU A 592 5.33 -1.51 45.67
C GLU A 592 5.54 -2.97 46.05
N LYS A 593 4.48 -3.78 46.08
CA LYS A 593 4.57 -5.21 46.39
C LYS A 593 5.44 -5.97 45.38
N HIS A 594 5.30 -5.65 44.09
CA HIS A 594 6.12 -6.24 43.03
C HIS A 594 7.53 -5.68 43.06
N ALA A 595 7.60 -4.36 43.18
CA ALA A 595 8.82 -3.61 42.90
C ALA A 595 9.91 -3.74 43.97
N ARG A 596 9.60 -4.26 45.16
CA ARG A 596 10.59 -4.65 46.18
C ARG A 596 11.68 -5.59 45.67
N HIS A 597 11.37 -6.40 44.66
CA HIS A 597 12.31 -7.35 44.06
C HIS A 597 13.14 -6.74 42.92
N TRP A 598 12.75 -5.58 42.38
CA TRP A 598 13.40 -4.96 41.23
C TRP A 598 14.58 -4.05 41.61
N THR A 599 14.57 -3.50 42.83
CA THR A 599 15.56 -2.50 43.28
C THR A 599 17.00 -3.00 43.38
N GLN A 600 17.20 -4.32 43.41
CA GLN A 600 18.53 -4.95 43.56
C GLN A 600 19.12 -5.42 42.23
N ALA A 601 18.38 -5.35 41.13
CA ALA A 601 18.81 -5.88 39.84
C ALA A 601 19.79 -4.95 39.11
N ASP A 602 20.82 -5.55 38.50
CA ASP A 602 21.78 -4.87 37.62
C ASP A 602 21.19 -4.60 36.22
N ILE A 603 20.29 -5.45 35.77
CA ILE A 603 19.61 -5.35 34.47
C ILE A 603 18.12 -5.62 34.70
N LEU A 604 17.27 -4.67 34.29
CA LEU A 604 15.82 -4.80 34.34
C LEU A 604 15.24 -4.80 32.94
N VAL A 605 14.49 -5.85 32.60
CA VAL A 605 13.75 -5.95 31.34
C VAL A 605 12.26 -6.03 31.66
N PHE A 606 11.51 -5.01 31.27
CA PHE A 606 10.07 -4.92 31.48
C PHE A 606 9.29 -5.23 30.20
N ASP A 607 8.14 -5.88 30.35
CA ASP A 607 7.12 -6.00 29.32
C ASP A 607 5.72 -5.99 29.96
N SER A 608 4.70 -5.57 29.22
CA SER A 608 3.31 -5.58 29.70
C SER A 608 2.37 -5.34 28.52
N TYR A 609 1.67 -6.37 28.05
CA TYR A 609 0.77 -6.19 26.90
C TYR A 609 -0.34 -7.23 26.81
N THR A 610 0.02 -8.52 26.75
CA THR A 610 -0.90 -9.60 26.34
C THR A 610 -2.21 -9.62 27.12
N TRP A 611 -2.16 -9.31 28.41
CA TRP A 611 -3.32 -9.35 29.30
C TRP A 611 -4.17 -8.07 29.26
N TRP A 612 -3.67 -6.99 28.66
CA TRP A 612 -4.41 -5.76 28.36
C TRP A 612 -5.31 -5.90 27.12
N LEU A 613 -5.21 -7.01 26.37
CA LEU A 613 -6.06 -7.32 25.22
C LEU A 613 -7.46 -7.85 25.61
N GLU A 614 -7.77 -7.95 26.89
CA GLU A 614 -9.10 -8.35 27.37
C GLU A 614 -10.06 -7.14 27.41
N PRO A 615 -11.35 -7.29 27.04
CA PRO A 615 -12.31 -6.17 26.92
C PRO A 615 -12.68 -5.50 28.23
N ASN A 616 -12.64 -6.23 29.34
CA ASN A 616 -13.17 -5.76 30.61
C ASN A 616 -12.08 -5.78 31.69
N ILE A 617 -11.65 -4.60 32.11
CA ILE A 617 -10.73 -4.40 33.23
C ILE A 617 -11.50 -3.68 34.34
N THR A 618 -11.38 -4.17 35.57
CA THR A 618 -11.94 -3.53 36.76
C THR A 618 -10.83 -2.85 37.54
N LEU A 619 -10.96 -1.55 37.78
CA LEU A 619 -10.06 -0.80 38.65
C LEU A 619 -10.56 -0.86 40.09
N LEU A 620 -9.62 -1.10 41.01
CA LEU A 620 -9.85 -1.14 42.45
C LEU A 620 -9.13 0.04 43.11
N TRP A 621 -9.88 0.89 43.81
CA TRP A 621 -9.35 1.86 44.78
C TRP A 621 -9.57 1.32 46.19
N GLY A 622 -8.52 1.29 47.01
CA GLY A 622 -8.49 0.58 48.29
C GLY A 622 -7.74 -0.75 48.20
N SER A 623 -7.88 -1.61 49.21
CA SER A 623 -7.17 -2.90 49.30
C SER A 623 -8.09 -4.06 48.97
N PHE A 624 -7.53 -5.13 48.38
CA PHE A 624 -8.29 -6.36 48.12
C PHE A 624 -8.95 -6.89 49.41
N GLY A 625 -10.27 -7.11 49.38
CA GLY A 625 -11.04 -7.62 50.52
C GLY A 625 -11.46 -6.59 51.57
N SER A 626 -11.17 -5.30 51.38
CA SER A 626 -11.67 -4.22 52.26
C SER A 626 -13.16 -3.94 52.03
N SER A 627 -13.92 -3.67 53.09
CA SER A 627 -15.33 -3.24 53.01
C SER A 627 -15.50 -1.83 52.41
N GLU A 628 -14.44 -1.04 52.37
CA GLU A 628 -14.40 0.32 51.80
C GLU A 628 -13.84 0.36 50.36
N ALA A 629 -13.54 -0.81 49.78
CA ALA A 629 -12.99 -0.93 48.44
C ALA A 629 -13.99 -0.51 47.34
N ILE A 630 -13.56 0.37 46.44
CA ILE A 630 -14.36 0.82 45.29
C ILE A 630 -13.89 0.11 44.03
N TYR A 631 -14.81 -0.59 43.37
CA TYR A 631 -14.57 -1.28 42.10
C TYR A 631 -15.24 -0.51 40.96
N ARG A 632 -14.52 -0.23 39.87
CA ARG A 632 -15.09 0.39 38.66
C ARG A 632 -14.68 -0.39 37.43
N ASN A 633 -15.66 -0.89 36.71
CA ASN A 633 -15.43 -1.51 35.42
C ASN A 633 -15.12 -0.43 34.37
N VAL A 634 -14.05 -0.63 33.60
CA VAL A 634 -13.61 0.28 32.54
C VAL A 634 -13.59 -0.49 31.22
N HIS A 635 -14.39 -0.03 30.26
CA HIS A 635 -14.50 -0.63 28.93
C HIS A 635 -13.42 -0.13 27.94
N MET A 636 -12.67 0.91 28.31
CA MET A 636 -11.55 1.45 27.53
C MET A 636 -10.21 0.95 28.08
N ARG A 637 -9.42 0.24 27.27
CA ARG A 637 -8.20 -0.47 27.71
C ARG A 637 -6.94 0.40 27.74
N LEU A 638 -6.85 1.38 26.85
CA LEU A 638 -5.67 2.24 26.68
C LEU A 638 -5.41 3.14 27.89
N ARG A 639 -6.47 3.68 28.51
CA ARG A 639 -6.33 4.61 29.63
C ARG A 639 -5.84 3.93 30.92
N PRO A 640 -6.39 2.77 31.34
CA PRO A 640 -5.78 1.95 32.39
C PRO A 640 -4.32 1.58 32.07
N TYR A 641 -4.00 1.21 30.84
CA TYR A 641 -2.62 0.88 30.45
C TYR A 641 -1.67 2.06 30.63
N GLU A 642 -2.06 3.25 30.16
CA GLU A 642 -1.30 4.50 30.36
C GLU A 642 -1.10 4.79 31.85
N MET A 643 -2.15 4.63 32.67
CA MET A 643 -2.05 4.85 34.12
C MET A 643 -1.08 3.88 34.79
N ALA A 644 -1.10 2.59 34.43
CA ALA A 644 -0.15 1.61 34.96
C ALA A 644 1.30 1.94 34.57
N LEU A 645 1.53 2.38 33.33
CA LEU A 645 2.86 2.81 32.88
C LEU A 645 3.33 4.08 33.59
N ARG A 646 2.42 5.02 33.90
CA ARG A 646 2.75 6.18 34.75
C ARG A 646 3.17 5.75 36.14
N THR A 647 2.41 4.88 36.80
CA THR A 647 2.76 4.33 38.13
C THR A 647 4.12 3.61 38.10
N TRP A 648 4.40 2.83 37.05
CA TRP A 648 5.70 2.18 36.83
C TRP A 648 6.84 3.19 36.64
N SER A 649 6.61 4.21 35.81
CA SER A 649 7.60 5.26 35.53
C SER A 649 7.93 6.07 36.78
N ASP A 650 6.91 6.48 37.52
CA ASP A 650 7.06 7.23 38.77
C ASP A 650 7.79 6.37 39.82
N TRP A 651 7.50 5.07 39.89
CA TRP A 651 8.23 4.18 40.79
C TRP A 651 9.73 4.09 40.44
N LEU A 652 10.07 3.93 39.16
CA LEU A 652 11.46 3.90 38.71
C LEU A 652 12.19 5.21 39.01
N GLU A 653 11.50 6.35 38.92
CA GLU A 653 12.06 7.67 39.19
C GLU A 653 12.71 7.78 40.58
N PHE A 654 12.04 7.20 41.59
CA PHE A 654 12.43 7.31 43.00
C PHE A 654 13.24 6.12 43.52
N ASN A 655 13.17 4.94 42.88
CA ASN A 655 13.71 3.70 43.44
C ASN A 655 14.88 3.09 42.65
N LEU A 656 15.15 3.57 41.43
CA LEU A 656 16.20 2.99 40.58
C LEU A 656 17.60 3.53 40.91
N ASN A 657 18.59 2.65 41.04
CA ASN A 657 19.99 3.06 41.11
C ASN A 657 20.52 3.40 39.71
N ARG A 658 20.54 4.70 39.41
CA ARG A 658 20.84 5.24 38.08
C ARG A 658 22.24 4.95 37.55
N THR A 659 23.18 4.63 38.43
CA THR A 659 24.59 4.39 38.09
C THR A 659 24.90 2.91 37.86
N LYS A 660 24.04 2.02 38.34
CA LYS A 660 24.28 0.58 38.38
C LYS A 660 23.32 -0.20 37.47
N THR A 661 22.07 0.23 37.38
CA THR A 661 21.03 -0.56 36.71
C THR A 661 20.82 -0.13 35.25
N LYS A 662 20.88 -1.09 34.31
CA LYS A 662 20.45 -0.90 32.92
C LYS A 662 18.97 -1.25 32.76
N LEU A 663 18.25 -0.45 31.97
CA LEU A 663 16.80 -0.53 31.88
C LEU A 663 16.36 -0.79 30.44
N PHE A 664 15.53 -1.82 30.26
CA PHE A 664 14.98 -2.25 28.98
C PHE A 664 13.46 -2.31 29.07
N PHE A 665 12.79 -1.96 27.97
CA PHE A 665 11.36 -2.17 27.83
C PHE A 665 11.09 -2.86 26.49
N MET A 666 10.48 -4.03 26.53
CA MET A 666 10.20 -4.84 25.36
C MET A 666 8.84 -4.47 24.77
N SER A 667 8.79 -4.21 23.46
CA SER A 667 7.54 -3.96 22.76
C SER A 667 6.73 -5.25 22.57
N ILE A 668 5.55 -5.12 21.98
CA ILE A 668 4.57 -6.18 21.79
C ILE A 668 5.17 -7.36 20.99
N GLY A 669 5.07 -8.59 21.48
CA GLY A 669 5.11 -9.77 20.60
C GLY A 669 3.74 -9.97 19.97
N GLU A 670 3.61 -9.89 18.65
CA GLU A 670 2.31 -10.11 17.99
C GLU A 670 1.83 -11.56 18.14
N HIS A 671 0.53 -11.72 18.38
CA HIS A 671 -0.08 -13.02 18.66
C HIS A 671 -1.19 -13.34 17.67
N TRP A 672 -1.13 -14.53 17.06
CA TRP A 672 -2.11 -15.00 16.08
C TRP A 672 -3.36 -15.63 16.74
N GLY A 673 -3.64 -15.30 18.00
CA GLY A 673 -4.62 -15.98 18.86
C GLY A 673 -5.82 -15.18 19.35
N GLY A 674 -6.11 -13.99 18.78
CA GLY A 674 -7.18 -13.10 19.28
C GLY A 674 -8.09 -12.44 18.21
N ILE A 675 -7.77 -12.59 16.93
CA ILE A 675 -8.55 -12.01 15.82
C ILE A 675 -9.42 -13.13 15.23
N LYS A 676 -10.74 -12.89 15.10
CA LYS A 676 -11.77 -13.89 14.72
C LYS A 676 -11.51 -14.69 13.42
N GLU A 677 -10.44 -14.43 12.67
CA GLU A 677 -10.19 -15.04 11.36
C GLU A 677 -8.77 -15.61 11.13
N LYS A 678 -7.82 -15.50 12.07
CA LYS A 678 -6.44 -16.01 11.87
C LYS A 678 -5.97 -16.86 13.05
N ASN A 679 -5.36 -18.01 12.76
CA ASN A 679 -4.71 -18.88 13.75
C ASN A 679 -3.36 -19.38 13.19
N CYS A 680 -2.45 -19.79 14.07
CA CYS A 680 -1.11 -20.31 13.77
C CYS A 680 -1.06 -21.82 13.45
N TYR A 681 -2.22 -22.48 13.29
CA TYR A 681 -2.25 -23.93 13.10
C TYR A 681 -1.86 -24.32 11.68
N GLY A 682 -0.83 -25.15 11.56
CA GLY A 682 -0.33 -25.64 10.27
C GLY A 682 0.63 -24.68 9.57
N GLU A 683 0.97 -23.55 10.19
CA GLU A 683 1.98 -22.62 9.69
C GLU A 683 3.39 -23.19 9.93
N THR A 684 4.22 -23.24 8.88
CA THR A 684 5.56 -23.84 8.92
C THR A 684 6.66 -22.94 8.35
N GLU A 685 6.30 -21.77 7.80
CA GLU A 685 7.20 -20.78 7.25
C GLU A 685 6.76 -19.35 7.65
N PRO A 686 7.70 -18.42 7.85
CA PRO A 686 7.38 -17.04 8.17
C PRO A 686 6.77 -16.31 6.97
N ILE A 687 6.17 -15.17 7.24
CA ILE A 687 5.62 -14.29 6.21
C ILE A 687 6.78 -13.61 5.46
N GLN A 688 6.70 -13.60 4.13
CA GLN A 688 7.67 -12.97 3.23
C GLN A 688 6.96 -12.26 2.08
N GLY A 689 7.48 -11.12 1.62
CA GLY A 689 7.03 -10.48 0.37
C GLY A 689 5.73 -9.66 0.51
N GLU A 690 4.81 -9.75 -0.46
CA GLU A 690 3.59 -8.89 -0.53
C GLU A 690 2.66 -9.01 0.71
N GLU A 691 2.72 -10.12 1.44
CA GLU A 691 1.99 -10.31 2.70
C GLU A 691 2.52 -9.41 3.85
N GLU A 692 3.73 -8.86 3.74
CA GLU A 692 4.31 -7.92 4.71
C GLU A 692 3.48 -6.63 4.82
N MET A 693 2.91 -6.17 3.70
CA MET A 693 2.14 -4.91 3.62
C MET A 693 0.73 -5.01 4.22
N TYR A 694 0.22 -6.23 4.45
CA TYR A 694 -1.12 -6.47 5.00
C TYR A 694 -1.15 -6.45 6.54
N LEU A 695 -0.02 -6.80 7.19
CA LEU A 695 0.10 -6.82 8.65
C LEU A 695 0.23 -5.41 9.27
N GLU A 696 0.78 -4.44 8.53
CA GLU A 696 0.82 -3.03 8.93
C GLU A 696 -0.56 -2.42 9.26
N ARG A 697 -1.67 -3.04 8.83
CA ARG A 697 -3.04 -2.57 9.12
C ARG A 697 -3.68 -3.16 10.37
N LEU A 698 -3.09 -4.20 10.98
CA LEU A 698 -3.70 -4.96 12.09
C LEU A 698 -2.97 -4.79 13.43
N MET A 699 -1.79 -4.16 13.44
CA MET A 699 -1.00 -3.93 14.64
C MET A 699 -1.66 -2.90 15.57
N ASN A 700 -1.75 -3.22 16.87
CA ASN A 700 -2.27 -2.34 17.92
C ASN A 700 -1.25 -1.23 18.28
N TYR A 701 -0.90 -0.38 17.30
CA TYR A 701 0.09 0.69 17.45
C TYR A 701 -0.21 1.63 18.64
N GLU A 702 -1.47 1.80 19.02
CA GLU A 702 -1.88 2.66 20.13
C GLU A 702 -1.22 2.27 21.47
N PHE A 703 -1.02 0.97 21.74
CA PHE A 703 -0.33 0.54 22.97
C PHE A 703 1.19 0.79 22.89
N MET A 704 1.78 0.69 21.70
CA MET A 704 3.20 1.01 21.50
C MET A 704 3.46 2.51 21.63
N GLU A 705 2.61 3.34 21.03
CA GLU A 705 2.72 4.80 21.15
C GLU A 705 2.64 5.26 22.61
N ILE A 706 1.74 4.66 23.41
CA ILE A 706 1.64 4.96 24.84
C ILE A 706 2.91 4.52 25.60
N ALA A 707 3.44 3.32 25.31
CA ALA A 707 4.66 2.83 25.94
C ALA A 707 5.89 3.67 25.56
N GLU A 708 6.07 3.98 24.27
CA GLU A 708 7.13 4.84 23.76
C GLU A 708 7.05 6.24 24.36
N SER A 709 5.84 6.81 24.48
CA SER A 709 5.64 8.11 25.11
C SER A 709 6.00 8.10 26.60
N ALA A 710 5.62 7.05 27.34
CA ALA A 710 5.95 6.92 28.77
C ALA A 710 7.47 6.77 28.97
N ILE A 711 8.12 5.99 28.11
CA ILE A 711 9.58 5.81 28.12
C ILE A 711 10.30 7.11 27.77
N ASP A 712 9.88 7.82 26.71
CA ASP A 712 10.49 9.09 26.32
C ASP A 712 10.35 10.16 27.41
N GLU A 713 9.26 10.11 28.20
CA GLU A 713 9.08 10.97 29.37
C GLU A 713 10.01 10.55 30.51
N LEU A 714 10.09 9.26 30.80
CA LEU A 714 10.97 8.69 31.83
C LEU A 714 12.45 8.98 31.55
N ASP A 715 12.91 8.80 30.31
CA ASP A 715 14.27 9.10 29.85
C ASP A 715 14.65 10.56 30.15
N LYS A 716 13.72 11.49 29.88
CA LYS A 716 13.91 12.92 30.15
C LYS A 716 14.01 13.22 31.65
N ARG A 717 13.26 12.50 32.50
CA ARG A 717 13.25 12.70 33.96
C ARG A 717 14.45 12.04 34.65
N LEU A 718 14.81 10.82 34.26
CA LEU A 718 15.84 10.02 34.90
C LEU A 718 17.26 10.38 34.45
N GLY A 719 17.43 10.85 33.21
CA GLY A 719 18.75 11.03 32.59
C GLY A 719 19.46 9.71 32.28
N ILE A 720 18.74 8.58 32.38
CA ILE A 720 19.17 7.24 31.94
C ILE A 720 18.38 6.92 30.69
N LYS A 721 19.03 6.31 29.72
CA LYS A 721 18.37 5.82 28.51
C LYS A 721 17.72 4.45 28.78
N VAL A 722 16.40 4.40 28.79
CA VAL A 722 15.65 3.14 28.69
C VAL A 722 15.79 2.62 27.27
N GLN A 723 16.26 1.39 27.14
CA GLN A 723 16.44 0.76 25.84
C GLN A 723 15.12 0.09 25.43
N TYR A 724 14.40 0.75 24.51
CA TYR A 724 13.16 0.23 23.96
C TYR A 724 13.43 -0.79 22.84
N LEU A 725 13.02 -2.04 23.07
CA LEU A 725 13.22 -3.15 22.15
C LEU A 725 11.99 -3.28 21.24
N ASN A 726 12.02 -2.64 20.07
CA ASN A 726 10.89 -2.63 19.13
C ASN A 726 10.79 -3.92 18.30
N ILE A 727 10.32 -5.00 18.93
CA ILE A 727 10.23 -6.33 18.34
C ILE A 727 8.89 -6.62 17.65
N THR A 728 7.93 -5.69 17.69
CA THR A 728 6.55 -5.95 17.23
C THR A 728 6.49 -6.32 15.76
N HIS A 729 7.14 -5.53 14.92
CA HIS A 729 7.11 -5.73 13.47
C HIS A 729 7.80 -7.03 13.05
N MET A 730 8.98 -7.31 13.62
CA MET A 730 9.73 -8.52 13.32
C MET A 730 9.06 -9.80 13.83
N SER A 731 8.37 -9.76 14.98
CA SER A 731 7.67 -10.91 15.56
C SER A 731 6.36 -11.21 14.83
N ALA A 732 5.67 -10.20 14.29
CA ALA A 732 4.45 -10.37 13.50
C ALA A 732 4.64 -11.31 12.29
N TYR A 733 5.84 -11.36 11.72
CA TYR A 733 6.16 -12.24 10.59
C TYR A 733 6.33 -13.71 10.96
N ARG A 734 6.47 -14.05 12.25
CA ARG A 734 6.85 -15.39 12.72
C ARG A 734 5.66 -16.29 13.06
N LYS A 735 4.62 -16.28 12.23
CA LYS A 735 3.39 -17.07 12.44
C LYS A 735 3.63 -18.57 12.66
N GLU A 736 4.72 -19.10 12.13
CA GLU A 736 5.11 -20.50 12.23
C GLU A 736 5.80 -20.84 13.55
N ALA A 737 6.34 -19.87 14.28
CA ALA A 737 7.16 -20.16 15.46
C ALA A 737 6.36 -20.37 16.76
N HIS A 738 5.03 -20.36 16.70
CA HIS A 738 4.17 -20.62 17.86
C HIS A 738 4.05 -22.13 18.18
N PRO A 739 3.84 -22.52 19.46
CA PRO A 739 3.61 -23.91 19.85
C PRO A 739 2.39 -24.56 19.20
N SER A 740 1.37 -23.77 18.85
CA SER A 740 0.12 -24.29 18.28
C SER A 740 -0.44 -25.41 19.17
N THR A 741 -0.56 -26.64 18.68
CA THR A 741 -1.04 -27.79 19.46
C THR A 741 0.07 -28.58 20.18
N PHE A 742 1.35 -28.25 19.96
CA PHE A 742 2.53 -29.00 20.44
C PHE A 742 2.96 -28.60 21.86
N LYS A 743 2.08 -28.76 22.86
CA LYS A 743 2.38 -28.50 24.28
C LYS A 743 1.68 -29.47 25.25
N LYS A 744 2.20 -29.60 26.48
CA LYS A 744 1.76 -30.57 27.50
C LYS A 744 0.25 -30.64 27.80
N LYS A 745 -0.47 -29.51 27.71
CA LYS A 745 -1.89 -29.41 28.09
C LYS A 745 -2.80 -30.37 27.29
N TYR A 746 -2.35 -30.88 26.14
CA TYR A 746 -3.13 -31.71 25.22
C TYR A 746 -2.64 -33.17 25.12
N LYS A 747 -1.84 -33.65 26.08
CA LYS A 747 -1.23 -34.99 26.02
C LYS A 747 -2.22 -36.17 26.14
N LYS A 748 -3.54 -35.98 26.25
CA LYS A 748 -4.52 -37.07 26.36
C LYS A 748 -5.85 -36.80 25.64
N LYS A 749 -6.25 -37.81 24.86
CA LYS A 749 -7.54 -38.10 24.19
C LYS A 749 -7.66 -37.67 22.72
N THR A 750 -7.46 -38.68 21.84
CA THR A 750 -8.00 -38.85 20.46
C THR A 750 -7.80 -37.70 19.47
N ALA A 751 -7.24 -38.01 18.29
CA ALA A 751 -7.09 -37.09 17.16
C ALA A 751 -8.34 -36.20 16.98
N PRO A 752 -8.26 -34.90 17.30
CA PRO A 752 -9.42 -34.02 17.23
C PRO A 752 -9.79 -33.79 15.76
N SER A 753 -11.08 -33.68 15.44
CA SER A 753 -11.53 -33.28 14.09
C SER A 753 -10.92 -31.93 13.69
N SER A 754 -10.75 -31.66 12.39
CA SER A 754 -10.09 -30.43 11.87
C SER A 754 -10.67 -29.11 12.41
N ASN A 755 -11.93 -29.11 12.88
CA ASN A 755 -12.56 -27.96 13.53
C ASN A 755 -12.12 -27.73 14.98
N SER A 756 -11.70 -28.78 15.69
CA SER A 756 -11.31 -28.69 17.10
C SER A 756 -9.84 -28.32 17.30
N THR A 757 -8.95 -28.60 16.34
CA THR A 757 -7.54 -28.16 16.38
C THR A 757 -7.37 -26.64 16.30
N ARG A 758 -8.28 -25.95 15.60
CA ARG A 758 -8.32 -24.47 15.54
C ARG A 758 -8.57 -23.81 16.90
N VAL A 759 -9.38 -24.46 17.75
CA VAL A 759 -9.80 -23.95 19.06
C VAL A 759 -8.73 -24.16 20.15
N TYR A 760 -7.85 -25.14 19.97
CA TYR A 760 -6.84 -25.54 20.97
C TYR A 760 -5.41 -25.08 20.66
N SER A 761 -5.22 -24.35 19.56
CA SER A 761 -3.89 -23.86 19.15
C SER A 761 -3.44 -22.69 20.01
N ASP A 762 -2.27 -22.82 20.63
CA ASP A 762 -1.58 -21.73 21.31
C ASP A 762 -0.82 -20.89 20.30
N CYS A 763 -1.38 -19.72 19.99
CA CYS A 763 -0.82 -18.74 19.08
C CYS A 763 -0.38 -17.47 19.81
N MET A 764 -0.16 -17.59 21.12
CA MET A 764 0.25 -16.51 22.02
C MET A 764 1.67 -16.73 22.55
N HIS A 765 2.09 -17.99 22.72
CA HIS A 765 3.44 -18.34 23.17
C HIS A 765 4.34 -18.69 21.99
N TRP A 766 5.64 -18.88 22.23
CA TRP A 766 6.64 -19.18 21.21
C TRP A 766 7.34 -20.52 21.51
N CYS A 767 7.68 -21.28 20.48
CA CYS A 767 8.56 -22.45 20.62
C CYS A 767 9.98 -22.01 20.94
N LEU A 768 10.70 -22.79 21.77
CA LEU A 768 12.12 -22.58 22.06
C LEU A 768 12.93 -23.82 21.63
N PRO A 769 14.04 -23.66 20.88
CA PRO A 769 14.57 -22.41 20.30
C PRO A 769 13.67 -21.88 19.16
N GLY A 770 13.62 -20.56 18.91
CA GLY A 770 12.72 -20.04 17.86
C GLY A 770 12.71 -18.52 17.62
N VAL A 771 12.17 -17.73 18.54
CA VAL A 771 11.95 -16.28 18.37
C VAL A 771 12.36 -15.54 19.64
N LEU A 772 13.62 -15.18 19.77
CA LEU A 772 14.05 -14.16 20.73
C LEU A 772 15.12 -13.27 20.08
N PHE A 773 15.26 -12.03 20.54
CA PHE A 773 16.01 -10.99 19.83
C PHE A 773 17.14 -10.39 20.67
N ARG A 774 18.15 -9.88 19.96
CA ARG A 774 19.42 -9.35 20.47
C ARG A 774 19.41 -7.82 20.56
N GLU A 775 20.24 -7.29 21.46
CA GLU A 775 20.64 -5.89 21.54
C GLU A 775 22.11 -5.59 21.18
N SER A 776 22.38 -4.38 20.64
CA SER A 776 23.58 -3.55 20.95
C SER A 776 23.37 -2.08 20.56
N ASP A 777 23.66 -1.17 21.50
CA ASP A 777 23.94 0.27 21.43
C ASP A 777 23.32 1.13 20.29
N GLN A 778 22.34 1.96 20.65
CA GLN A 778 22.04 3.19 19.90
C GLN A 778 22.58 4.43 20.63
N ILE A 779 23.14 5.33 19.83
CA ILE A 779 23.73 6.65 20.12
C ILE A 779 22.69 7.61 20.77
N PRO A 780 23.10 8.69 21.47
CA PRO A 780 22.19 9.64 22.12
C PRO A 780 21.28 10.35 21.12
N ARG A 781 19.97 10.42 21.38
CA ARG A 781 19.06 11.31 20.65
C ARG A 781 19.45 12.75 20.99
N LYS A 782 20.05 13.45 20.02
CA LYS A 782 20.11 14.91 20.02
C LYS A 782 18.66 15.39 20.10
N TYR A 783 18.25 16.07 21.17
CA TYR A 783 16.88 16.58 21.31
C TYR A 783 16.63 17.58 20.16
N TYR A 784 15.90 17.13 19.14
CA TYR A 784 15.45 17.99 18.06
C TYR A 784 14.32 18.88 18.60
N CYS A 785 14.46 20.19 18.40
CA CYS A 785 13.44 21.17 18.73
C CYS A 785 12.23 20.99 17.80
N ASN A 786 11.16 20.35 18.27
CA ASN A 786 9.89 20.30 17.57
C ASN A 786 9.10 21.60 17.84
N LEU A 787 9.12 22.52 16.88
CA LEU A 787 8.42 23.81 16.98
C LEU A 787 6.89 23.70 17.10
N PHE A 788 6.31 22.54 16.77
CA PHE A 788 4.86 22.31 16.76
C PHE A 788 4.34 21.63 18.03
N SER A 789 5.24 21.19 18.92
CA SER A 789 4.92 20.55 20.19
C SER A 789 5.28 21.48 21.34
N GLY A 790 4.29 21.88 22.13
CA GLY A 790 4.43 22.96 23.09
C GLY A 790 3.13 23.33 23.77
N LYS A 791 3.12 24.52 24.38
CA LYS A 791 1.96 25.08 25.06
C LYS A 791 1.79 26.56 24.78
N TRP A 792 0.56 27.05 24.88
CA TRP A 792 0.26 28.48 24.87
C TRP A 792 0.58 29.09 26.23
N VAL A 793 1.29 30.22 26.22
CA VAL A 793 1.70 30.98 27.40
C VAL A 793 1.15 32.39 27.27
N TYR A 794 0.53 32.89 28.32
CA TYR A 794 0.03 34.26 28.35
C TYR A 794 1.20 35.24 28.59
N ASP A 795 1.36 36.21 27.70
CA ASP A 795 2.40 37.25 27.72
C ASP A 795 1.82 38.58 27.23
N ASN A 796 1.28 39.36 28.17
CA ASN A 796 0.75 40.70 27.90
C ASN A 796 1.82 41.80 27.80
N LYS A 797 3.10 41.46 28.02
CA LYS A 797 4.21 42.42 27.93
C LYS A 797 4.76 42.47 26.51
N SER A 798 4.89 41.32 25.87
CA SER A 798 5.55 41.21 24.56
C SER A 798 4.59 40.97 23.40
N TYR A 799 3.35 40.53 23.66
CA TYR A 799 2.33 40.25 22.64
C TYR A 799 1.09 41.13 22.84
N PRO A 800 0.35 41.48 21.77
CA PRO A 800 0.63 41.13 20.36
C PRO A 800 1.84 41.87 19.79
N SER A 801 2.38 41.37 18.67
CA SER A 801 3.55 41.98 18.00
C SER A 801 3.25 43.34 17.34
N TYR A 802 1.98 43.62 17.09
CA TYR A 802 1.45 44.88 16.56
C TYR A 802 0.01 45.04 17.06
N LYS A 803 -0.56 46.26 17.00
CA LYS A 803 -1.99 46.48 17.31
C LYS A 803 -2.80 46.50 16.02
N GLU A 804 -4.07 46.08 16.08
CA GLU A 804 -4.96 46.03 14.91
C GLU A 804 -5.01 47.39 14.19
N LYS A 805 -5.24 48.47 14.96
CA LYS A 805 -5.31 49.85 14.45
C LYS A 805 -4.04 50.36 13.78
N ASP A 806 -2.88 49.76 14.08
CA ASP A 806 -1.59 50.17 13.53
C ASP A 806 -1.32 49.48 12.18
N CYS A 807 -2.06 48.42 11.84
CA CYS A 807 -1.92 47.71 10.56
C CYS A 807 -3.00 48.12 9.54
N SER A 808 -2.56 48.58 8.36
CA SER A 808 -3.45 49.07 7.30
C SER A 808 -3.90 47.99 6.28
N PHE A 809 -3.31 46.79 6.40
CA PHE A 809 -3.53 45.65 5.49
C PHE A 809 -4.63 44.70 5.94
N ILE A 810 -5.05 44.76 7.21
CA ILE A 810 -6.07 43.86 7.76
C ILE A 810 -7.40 44.12 7.08
N GLU A 811 -7.97 43.07 6.49
CA GLU A 811 -9.31 43.15 5.94
C GLU A 811 -10.40 43.13 7.00
N ASP A 812 -11.55 43.70 6.65
CA ASP A 812 -12.71 43.82 7.52
C ASP A 812 -13.24 42.46 8.05
N GLY A 813 -12.85 41.35 7.43
CA GLY A 813 -13.17 39.99 7.88
C GLY A 813 -12.34 39.49 9.07
N PHE A 814 -11.17 40.08 9.31
CA PHE A 814 -10.21 39.68 10.35
C PHE A 814 -9.96 40.77 11.41
N ALA A 815 -10.45 42.00 11.18
CA ALA A 815 -10.33 43.17 12.06
C ALA A 815 -11.36 43.15 13.21
N CYS A 816 -11.15 42.29 14.18
CA CYS A 816 -12.14 42.02 15.23
C CYS A 816 -12.38 43.21 16.18
N GLU A 817 -11.34 43.95 16.55
CA GLU A 817 -11.44 45.12 17.44
C GLU A 817 -12.31 46.21 16.77
N LYS A 818 -12.06 46.50 15.48
CA LYS A 818 -12.85 47.43 14.66
C LYS A 818 -14.34 47.08 14.62
N TYR A 819 -14.68 45.79 14.65
CA TYR A 819 -16.06 45.29 14.60
C TYR A 819 -16.64 44.94 15.98
N GLY A 820 -16.13 45.56 17.05
CA GLY A 820 -16.78 45.57 18.37
C GLY A 820 -16.30 44.48 19.33
N ARG A 821 -15.15 43.86 19.07
CA ARG A 821 -14.53 42.92 20.01
C ARG A 821 -13.69 43.65 21.05
N TYR A 822 -14.24 43.89 22.24
CA TYR A 822 -13.53 44.58 23.32
C TYR A 822 -12.65 43.67 24.19
N ASN A 823 -12.92 42.36 24.22
CA ASN A 823 -12.04 41.42 24.93
C ASN A 823 -10.85 41.06 24.05
N LEU A 824 -9.70 41.66 24.36
CA LEU A 824 -8.45 41.54 23.61
C LEU A 824 -7.45 40.52 24.19
N LYS A 825 -7.81 39.78 25.26
CA LYS A 825 -6.90 38.81 25.89
C LYS A 825 -6.34 37.76 24.91
N TYR A 826 -7.12 37.39 23.90
CA TYR A 826 -6.73 36.44 22.86
C TYR A 826 -5.45 36.87 22.10
N GLN A 827 -5.16 38.18 22.05
CA GLN A 827 -3.98 38.74 21.37
C GLN A 827 -2.67 38.54 22.15
N ASN A 828 -2.75 38.28 23.46
CA ASN A 828 -1.60 38.22 24.35
C ASN A 828 -1.05 36.80 24.57
N TRP A 829 -1.47 35.81 23.77
CA TRP A 829 -0.99 34.44 23.87
C TRP A 829 0.16 34.19 22.91
N ARG A 830 1.26 33.61 23.43
CA ARG A 830 2.42 33.17 22.64
C ARG A 830 2.58 31.66 22.71
N TRP A 831 3.12 31.06 21.66
CA TRP A 831 3.43 29.63 21.63
C TRP A 831 4.84 29.37 22.17
N GLN A 832 4.97 28.44 23.12
CA GLN A 832 6.24 27.99 23.69
C GLN A 832 6.46 26.52 23.36
N PRO A 833 7.37 26.18 22.44
CA PRO A 833 7.79 24.80 22.22
C PRO A 833 8.43 24.19 23.49
N HIS A 834 8.32 22.88 23.67
CA HIS A 834 8.76 22.21 24.91
C HIS A 834 10.28 22.20 25.12
N HIS A 835 11.07 22.17 24.04
CA HIS A 835 12.52 21.90 24.10
C HIS A 835 13.37 23.05 23.54
N CYS A 836 12.76 24.19 23.28
CA CYS A 836 13.39 25.34 22.63
C CYS A 836 12.50 26.57 22.66
N ASP A 837 13.10 27.73 22.40
CA ASP A 837 12.37 28.97 22.23
C ASP A 837 12.10 29.28 20.76
N LEU A 838 10.91 29.82 20.51
CA LEU A 838 10.55 30.39 19.22
C LEU A 838 11.16 31.79 19.09
N PRO A 839 11.97 32.08 18.05
CA PRO A 839 12.59 33.38 17.90
C PRO A 839 11.53 34.46 17.67
N ARG A 840 11.68 35.61 18.35
CA ARG A 840 10.81 36.77 18.14
C ARG A 840 10.93 37.23 16.68
N PHE A 841 9.79 37.55 16.06
CA PHE A 841 9.78 38.08 14.71
C PHE A 841 10.51 39.42 14.63
N ASN A 842 11.43 39.54 13.67
CA ASN A 842 12.14 40.78 13.37
C ASN A 842 11.91 41.13 11.89
N GLY A 843 11.06 42.13 11.64
CA GLY A 843 10.68 42.55 10.29
C GLY A 843 11.86 42.96 9.42
N ARG A 844 12.85 43.67 9.98
CA ARG A 844 14.05 44.09 9.24
C ARG A 844 14.89 42.90 8.84
N ALA A 845 15.18 42.00 9.77
CA ALA A 845 15.96 40.80 9.49
C ALA A 845 15.27 39.90 8.46
N PHE A 846 13.94 39.78 8.54
CA PHE A 846 13.15 39.04 7.56
C PHE A 846 13.23 39.67 6.17
N LEU A 847 12.96 40.97 6.06
CA LEU A 847 13.01 41.71 4.79
C LEU A 847 14.42 41.68 4.15
N GLU A 848 15.48 41.76 4.95
CA GLU A 848 16.85 41.55 4.48
C GLU A 848 17.09 40.12 3.97
N LYS A 849 16.58 39.09 4.67
CA LYS A 849 16.70 37.69 4.25
C LYS A 849 16.00 37.42 2.90
N ILE A 850 14.91 38.14 2.63
CA ILE A 850 14.15 38.05 1.37
C ILE A 850 14.47 39.17 0.38
N ARG A 851 15.52 39.95 0.60
CA ARG A 851 15.96 41.00 -0.34
C ARG A 851 16.19 40.41 -1.72
N GLY A 852 15.58 41.02 -2.74
CA GLY A 852 15.66 40.54 -4.13
C GLY A 852 14.86 39.27 -4.42
N LYS A 853 14.02 38.78 -3.49
CA LYS A 853 13.30 37.50 -3.61
C LYS A 853 11.78 37.67 -3.70
N LYS A 854 11.15 36.62 -4.23
CA LYS A 854 9.69 36.48 -4.35
C LYS A 854 9.17 35.42 -3.39
N VAL A 855 8.34 35.84 -2.45
CA VAL A 855 7.59 34.97 -1.53
C VAL A 855 6.15 34.89 -2.02
N VAL A 856 5.60 33.69 -2.19
CA VAL A 856 4.22 33.51 -2.64
C VAL A 856 3.49 32.53 -1.72
N TYR A 857 2.40 33.02 -1.13
CA TYR A 857 1.38 32.23 -0.43
C TYR A 857 0.36 31.74 -1.46
N VAL A 858 0.00 30.47 -1.39
CA VAL A 858 -0.83 29.77 -2.37
C VAL A 858 -1.84 28.91 -1.66
N GLY A 859 -3.13 29.22 -1.83
CA GLY A 859 -4.15 28.34 -1.29
C GLY A 859 -5.49 29.00 -1.06
N ASP A 860 -6.13 28.64 0.04
CA ASP A 860 -7.47 29.07 0.41
C ASP A 860 -7.48 30.36 1.28
N SER A 861 -8.63 30.66 1.89
CA SER A 861 -8.80 31.86 2.70
C SER A 861 -7.99 31.87 4.00
N LEU A 862 -7.53 30.71 4.49
CA LEU A 862 -6.67 30.61 5.67
C LEU A 862 -5.22 30.95 5.34
N ASN A 863 -4.71 30.58 4.17
CA ASN A 863 -3.42 31.07 3.71
C ASN A 863 -3.43 32.58 3.43
N ARG A 864 -4.56 33.12 2.97
CA ARG A 864 -4.77 34.57 2.88
C ARG A 864 -4.72 35.25 4.24
N ASN A 865 -5.37 34.66 5.25
CA ASN A 865 -5.35 35.13 6.63
C ASN A 865 -3.91 35.15 7.19
N GLN A 866 -3.10 34.14 6.86
CA GLN A 866 -1.67 34.11 7.19
C GLN A 866 -0.85 35.17 6.43
N TRP A 867 -1.12 35.38 5.14
CA TRP A 867 -0.44 36.40 4.35
C TRP A 867 -0.70 37.83 4.88
N GLU A 868 -1.94 38.16 5.23
CA GLU A 868 -2.27 39.47 5.83
C GLU A 868 -1.54 39.69 7.18
N SER A 869 -1.48 38.65 8.02
CA SER A 869 -0.66 38.66 9.26
C SER A 869 0.81 38.97 8.97
N MET A 870 1.41 38.36 7.94
CA MET A 870 2.81 38.62 7.57
C MET A 870 3.03 40.08 7.17
N LEU A 871 2.10 40.67 6.40
CA LEU A 871 2.18 42.08 6.03
C LEU A 871 2.11 43.00 7.25
N CYS A 872 1.26 42.69 8.23
CA CYS A 872 1.20 43.45 9.48
C CYS A 872 2.47 43.33 10.32
N LEU A 873 3.05 42.13 10.41
CA LEU A 873 4.28 41.88 11.15
C LEU A 873 5.47 42.69 10.62
N ILE A 874 5.51 42.99 9.31
CA ILE A 874 6.56 43.80 8.70
C ILE A 874 6.23 45.29 8.62
N GLN A 875 4.96 45.70 8.77
CA GLN A 875 4.52 47.07 8.46
C GLN A 875 5.29 48.14 9.22
N SER A 876 5.60 47.91 10.50
CA SER A 876 6.35 48.86 11.34
C SER A 876 7.80 49.08 10.88
N THR A 877 8.32 48.22 10.01
CA THR A 877 9.68 48.31 9.46
C THR A 877 9.73 49.03 8.10
N LEU A 878 8.59 49.19 7.42
CA LEU A 878 8.51 49.76 6.09
C LEU A 878 8.56 51.29 6.13
N LEU A 879 9.14 51.91 5.09
CA LEU A 879 9.01 53.35 4.91
C LEU A 879 7.58 53.73 4.51
N PRO A 880 7.13 54.97 4.76
CA PRO A 880 5.79 55.44 4.37
C PRO A 880 5.49 55.29 2.87
N ILE A 881 6.52 55.28 2.01
CA ILE A 881 6.39 55.08 0.56
C ILE A 881 6.02 53.64 0.19
N SER A 882 6.45 52.67 1.00
CA SER A 882 6.12 51.23 0.90
C SER A 882 4.84 50.85 1.66
N SER A 883 4.00 51.83 2.02
CA SER A 883 2.69 51.63 2.67
C SER A 883 1.64 51.03 1.70
N LYS A 884 0.35 51.05 2.06
CA LYS A 884 -0.79 50.48 1.29
C LYS A 884 -0.79 50.79 -0.22
N LYS A 885 -0.12 51.87 -0.65
CA LYS A 885 0.12 52.24 -2.06
C LYS A 885 0.96 51.22 -2.85
N SER A 886 1.72 50.34 -2.18
CA SER A 886 2.56 49.29 -2.80
C SER A 886 1.88 47.92 -2.92
N LEU A 887 0.60 47.83 -2.53
CA LEU A 887 -0.22 46.64 -2.76
C LEU A 887 -0.86 46.72 -4.16
N ILE A 888 -0.38 45.86 -5.06
CA ILE A 888 -0.85 45.78 -6.44
C ILE A 888 -1.77 44.56 -6.57
N SER A 889 -3.03 44.79 -6.93
CA SER A 889 -3.93 43.71 -7.37
C SER A 889 -3.75 43.50 -8.87
N LYS A 890 -3.19 42.34 -9.28
CA LYS A 890 -2.98 42.00 -10.70
C LYS A 890 -4.14 41.18 -11.28
N GLY A 891 -5.36 41.63 -11.01
CA GLY A 891 -6.60 40.99 -11.45
C GLY A 891 -7.01 39.80 -10.57
N GLY A 892 -8.22 39.88 -10.01
CA GLY A 892 -9.01 38.84 -9.34
C GLY A 892 -8.36 38.02 -8.22
N ASN A 893 -7.33 37.25 -8.57
CA ASN A 893 -6.83 36.10 -7.82
C ASN A 893 -5.40 36.26 -7.33
N PHE A 894 -4.70 37.34 -7.69
CA PHE A 894 -3.30 37.54 -7.35
C PHE A 894 -3.02 38.93 -6.76
N TYR A 895 -2.60 38.94 -5.50
CA TYR A 895 -2.22 40.12 -4.73
C TYR A 895 -0.71 40.15 -4.57
N ILE A 896 -0.08 41.28 -4.88
CA ILE A 896 1.37 41.46 -4.79
C ILE A 896 1.65 42.64 -3.88
N PHE A 897 2.27 42.40 -2.73
CA PHE A 897 2.86 43.46 -1.93
C PHE A 897 4.33 43.61 -2.30
N GLN A 898 4.76 44.83 -2.61
CA GLN A 898 6.14 45.16 -2.95
C GLN A 898 6.82 45.96 -1.83
N ALA A 899 7.85 45.38 -1.22
CA ALA A 899 8.75 46.11 -0.31
C ALA A 899 9.85 46.77 -1.14
N ILE A 900 9.64 48.03 -1.53
CA ILE A 900 10.46 48.73 -2.53
C ILE A 900 11.92 48.81 -2.08
N GLU A 901 12.18 49.16 -0.81
CA GLU A 901 13.55 49.30 -0.28
C GLU A 901 14.36 48.00 -0.27
N TYR A 902 13.67 46.86 -0.29
CA TYR A 902 14.26 45.53 -0.22
C TYR A 902 14.23 44.83 -1.57
N ASN A 903 13.65 45.45 -2.61
CA ASN A 903 13.38 44.81 -3.90
C ASN A 903 12.77 43.41 -3.72
N ALA A 904 11.83 43.27 -2.77
CA ALA A 904 11.24 41.99 -2.37
C ALA A 904 9.73 42.04 -2.60
N THR A 905 9.13 40.90 -2.95
CA THR A 905 7.67 40.79 -3.10
C THR A 905 7.11 39.70 -2.20
N ILE A 906 6.00 39.99 -1.53
CA ILE A 906 5.23 39.05 -0.72
C ILE A 906 3.82 38.98 -1.30
N SER A 907 3.51 37.90 -2.00
CA SER A 907 2.30 37.78 -2.79
C SER A 907 1.36 36.71 -2.22
N PHE A 908 0.07 36.84 -2.50
CA PHE A 908 -0.94 35.81 -2.26
C PHE A 908 -1.65 35.46 -3.57
N TYR A 909 -1.69 34.17 -3.88
CA TYR A 909 -2.44 33.62 -5.01
C TYR A 909 -3.57 32.72 -4.52
N TRP A 910 -4.78 33.02 -4.97
CA TRP A 910 -5.99 32.25 -4.67
C TRP A 910 -6.05 30.95 -5.49
N SER A 911 -5.90 29.82 -4.81
CA SER A 911 -6.06 28.48 -5.39
C SER A 911 -6.53 27.52 -4.30
N PRO A 912 -7.81 27.60 -3.89
CA PRO A 912 -8.29 27.00 -2.66
C PRO A 912 -8.26 25.47 -2.66
N LEU A 913 -8.25 24.87 -3.85
CA LEU A 913 -8.12 23.43 -4.05
C LEU A 913 -6.75 23.03 -4.62
N LEU A 914 -5.82 23.98 -4.81
CA LEU A 914 -4.56 23.91 -5.57
C LEU A 914 -4.73 23.62 -7.07
N VAL A 915 -5.66 22.74 -7.42
CA VAL A 915 -6.03 22.37 -8.78
C VAL A 915 -7.15 23.25 -9.31
N GLU A 916 -7.29 23.32 -10.64
CA GLU A 916 -8.26 24.18 -11.30
C GLU A 916 -9.70 23.81 -10.94
N SER A 917 -10.51 24.83 -10.65
CA SER A 917 -11.89 24.68 -10.24
C SER A 917 -12.78 25.84 -10.70
N ASN A 918 -14.10 25.67 -10.64
CA ASN A 918 -15.05 26.77 -10.82
C ASN A 918 -15.09 27.73 -9.62
N CYS A 919 -14.27 27.50 -8.59
CA CYS A 919 -14.19 28.32 -7.40
C CYS A 919 -12.90 29.18 -7.36
N ASP A 920 -12.17 29.23 -8.47
CA ASP A 920 -10.87 29.91 -8.58
C ASP A 920 -10.99 31.42 -8.73
N ASP A 921 -12.17 31.99 -8.91
CA ASP A 921 -12.38 33.45 -8.90
C ASP A 921 -12.81 33.91 -7.52
N MET A 922 -11.96 34.68 -6.83
CA MET A 922 -12.22 35.18 -5.48
C MET A 922 -13.53 36.01 -5.36
N ALA A 923 -13.99 36.64 -6.43
CA ALA A 923 -15.24 37.40 -6.42
C ALA A 923 -16.49 36.49 -6.44
N SER A 924 -16.44 35.40 -7.22
CA SER A 924 -17.56 34.49 -7.50
C SER A 924 -17.39 33.07 -6.93
N ASN A 925 -16.47 32.89 -5.98
CA ASN A 925 -16.06 31.59 -5.44
C ASN A 925 -17.11 30.79 -4.62
N ARG A 926 -18.26 31.40 -4.26
CA ARG A 926 -19.35 30.76 -3.51
C ARG A 926 -20.32 30.10 -4.48
N VAL A 927 -20.04 28.86 -4.83
CA VAL A 927 -20.87 28.04 -5.73
C VAL A 927 -21.53 26.88 -4.98
N ASN A 928 -22.72 26.47 -5.42
CA ASN A 928 -23.45 25.35 -4.82
C ASN A 928 -22.87 23.98 -5.18
N ASP A 929 -22.29 23.84 -6.38
CA ASP A 929 -21.66 22.62 -6.85
C ASP A 929 -20.22 22.94 -7.27
N ARG A 930 -19.25 22.42 -6.51
CA ARG A 930 -17.83 22.61 -6.80
C ARG A 930 -17.41 21.66 -7.92
N VAL A 931 -16.97 22.25 -9.02
CA VAL A 931 -16.46 21.53 -10.18
C VAL A 931 -14.94 21.64 -10.19
N VAL A 932 -14.25 20.51 -10.19
CA VAL A 932 -12.80 20.44 -9.95
C VAL A 932 -12.11 19.59 -11.02
N ARG A 933 -11.12 20.18 -11.68
CA ARG A 933 -10.20 19.49 -12.59
C ARG A 933 -9.03 18.95 -11.80
N ILE A 934 -9.23 17.79 -11.17
CA ILE A 934 -8.32 17.23 -10.16
C ILE A 934 -6.88 16.90 -10.64
N LYS A 935 -6.66 16.95 -11.96
CA LYS A 935 -5.37 16.74 -12.63
C LYS A 935 -4.84 17.96 -13.37
N ALA A 936 -5.42 19.13 -13.17
CA ALA A 936 -4.98 20.38 -13.79
C ALA A 936 -4.54 21.38 -12.71
N ILE A 937 -3.34 21.91 -12.83
CA ILE A 937 -2.74 22.89 -11.89
C ILE A 937 -2.03 24.04 -12.62
N GLU A 938 -1.75 23.88 -13.91
CA GLU A 938 -0.87 24.69 -14.73
C GLU A 938 -1.30 26.15 -14.82
N LYS A 939 -2.61 26.36 -14.97
CA LYS A 939 -3.22 27.70 -15.04
C LYS A 939 -2.92 28.53 -13.79
N HIS A 940 -2.86 27.88 -12.63
CA HIS A 940 -2.41 28.52 -11.40
C HIS A 940 -0.91 28.63 -11.35
N ALA A 941 -0.23 27.53 -11.67
CA ALA A 941 1.17 27.37 -11.34
C ALA A 941 2.10 28.33 -12.09
N ARG A 942 1.71 28.78 -13.29
CA ARG A 942 2.43 29.80 -14.06
C ARG A 942 2.65 31.13 -13.30
N HIS A 943 1.84 31.40 -12.26
CA HIS A 943 1.94 32.63 -11.48
C HIS A 943 2.98 32.56 -10.36
N TRP A 944 3.55 31.38 -10.11
CA TRP A 944 4.48 31.15 -8.99
C TRP A 944 5.67 30.25 -9.34
N THR A 945 5.91 29.99 -10.63
CA THR A 945 7.04 29.17 -11.12
C THR A 945 8.41 29.75 -10.76
N ASP A 946 8.53 31.07 -10.68
CA ASP A 946 9.79 31.78 -10.47
C ASP A 946 10.03 32.19 -9.00
N ALA A 947 9.11 31.81 -8.10
CA ALA A 947 9.17 32.12 -6.68
C ALA A 947 10.40 31.51 -5.99
N ASP A 948 10.98 32.26 -5.07
CA ASP A 948 12.08 31.82 -4.20
C ASP A 948 11.55 31.07 -2.97
N ILE A 949 10.36 31.44 -2.49
CA ILE A 949 9.68 30.81 -1.36
C ILE A 949 8.21 30.59 -1.71
N LEU A 950 7.75 29.34 -1.64
CA LEU A 950 6.35 28.96 -1.82
C LEU A 950 5.79 28.42 -0.52
N ILE A 951 4.64 28.95 -0.09
CA ILE A 951 3.88 28.47 1.06
C ILE A 951 2.51 28.02 0.56
N PHE A 952 2.21 26.73 0.65
CA PHE A 952 0.96 26.14 0.18
C PHE A 952 0.01 25.80 1.32
N ASP A 953 -1.30 25.89 1.09
CA ASP A 953 -2.31 25.15 1.85
C ASP A 953 -3.45 24.68 0.93
N SER A 954 -4.24 23.70 1.39
CA SER A 954 -5.56 23.39 0.82
C SER A 954 -6.25 22.29 1.64
N PHE A 955 -7.29 22.65 2.38
CA PHE A 955 -8.04 21.69 3.21
C PHE A 955 -9.54 21.98 3.26
N LEU A 956 -9.91 23.21 3.64
CA LEU A 956 -11.27 23.52 4.08
C LEU A 956 -12.33 23.16 3.02
N TRP A 957 -11.99 23.37 1.75
CA TRP A 957 -12.93 23.24 0.63
C TRP A 957 -13.09 21.81 0.13
N TRP A 958 -12.23 20.91 0.61
CA TRP A 958 -12.32 19.47 0.38
C TRP A 958 -13.23 18.77 1.39
N LEU A 959 -13.74 19.48 2.41
CA LEU A 959 -14.63 18.92 3.43
C LEU A 959 -16.10 18.85 2.99
N GLU A 960 -16.43 19.39 1.82
CA GLU A 960 -17.76 19.26 1.23
C GLU A 960 -18.10 17.78 0.97
N PRO A 961 -19.34 17.32 1.22
CA PRO A 961 -19.70 15.91 1.10
C PRO A 961 -19.71 15.39 -0.34
N THR A 962 -19.88 16.29 -1.32
CA THR A 962 -19.92 15.95 -2.74
C THR A 962 -19.06 16.91 -3.55
N ILE A 963 -18.45 16.38 -4.60
CA ILE A 963 -17.63 17.14 -5.54
C ILE A 963 -17.94 16.67 -6.97
N THR A 964 -17.97 17.60 -7.91
CA THR A 964 -18.09 17.27 -9.33
C THR A 964 -16.70 17.29 -9.94
N LEU A 965 -16.23 16.13 -10.38
CA LEU A 965 -14.93 16.01 -11.02
C LEU A 965 -15.08 16.24 -12.52
N LEU A 966 -14.21 17.08 -13.08
CA LEU A 966 -14.15 17.45 -14.48
C LEU A 966 -12.86 16.91 -15.11
N TRP A 967 -13.01 16.05 -16.12
CA TRP A 967 -11.92 15.67 -17.02
C TRP A 967 -12.09 16.40 -18.35
N GLY A 968 -10.99 16.88 -18.93
CA GLY A 968 -11.03 17.86 -20.02
C GLY A 968 -11.17 19.29 -19.51
N SER A 969 -11.39 20.24 -20.41
CA SER A 969 -11.41 21.68 -20.10
C SER A 969 -12.83 22.22 -19.88
N PHE A 970 -12.96 23.25 -19.05
CA PHE A 970 -14.25 23.95 -18.86
C PHE A 970 -14.83 24.41 -20.20
N GLY A 971 -16.11 24.14 -20.42
CA GLY A 971 -16.82 24.51 -21.66
C GLY A 971 -16.47 23.68 -22.90
N SER A 972 -15.54 22.71 -22.81
CA SER A 972 -15.20 21.85 -23.95
C SER A 972 -16.31 20.83 -24.23
N SER A 973 -16.57 20.55 -25.51
CA SER A 973 -17.45 19.44 -25.93
C SER A 973 -16.89 18.06 -25.58
N GLU A 974 -15.59 17.98 -25.28
CA GLU A 974 -14.91 16.73 -24.91
C GLU A 974 -14.87 16.50 -23.39
N ALA A 975 -15.43 17.43 -22.61
CA ALA A 975 -15.40 17.40 -21.16
C ALA A 975 -16.31 16.30 -20.58
N ILE A 976 -15.81 15.60 -19.56
CA ILE A 976 -16.57 14.59 -18.81
C ILE A 976 -16.78 15.08 -17.38
N TYR A 977 -18.04 15.28 -17.00
CA TYR A 977 -18.44 15.68 -15.65
C TYR A 977 -18.94 14.45 -14.88
N LYS A 978 -18.39 14.23 -13.68
CA LYS A 978 -18.82 13.14 -12.81
C LYS A 978 -18.98 13.63 -11.37
N LYS A 979 -20.23 13.78 -10.94
CA LYS A 979 -20.57 14.05 -9.54
C LYS A 979 -20.30 12.81 -8.70
N THR A 980 -19.53 12.97 -7.64
CA THR A 980 -19.11 11.87 -6.76
C THR A 980 -19.13 12.32 -5.30
N THR A 981 -19.19 11.35 -4.40
CA THR A 981 -18.96 11.62 -2.98
C THR A 981 -17.51 12.00 -2.78
N MET A 982 -17.30 13.02 -1.95
CA MET A 982 -15.97 13.41 -1.56
C MET A 982 -15.40 12.35 -0.63
N ASN A 983 -14.17 11.93 -0.89
CA ASN A 983 -13.42 11.06 0.01
C ASN A 983 -11.92 11.35 -0.11
N MET A 984 -11.18 10.75 0.81
CA MET A 984 -9.74 10.93 0.97
C MET A 984 -8.94 10.70 -0.32
N ARG A 985 -9.41 9.80 -1.18
CA ARG A 985 -8.76 9.46 -2.44
C ARG A 985 -8.76 10.62 -3.44
N ARG A 986 -9.81 11.45 -3.45
CA ARG A 986 -9.87 12.62 -4.36
C ARG A 986 -8.82 13.63 -3.94
N TYR A 987 -8.75 13.93 -2.65
CA TYR A 987 -7.71 14.77 -2.08
C TYR A 987 -6.29 14.25 -2.39
N GLU A 988 -6.08 12.93 -2.24
CA GLU A 988 -4.80 12.29 -2.60
C GLU A 988 -4.43 12.51 -4.09
N ILE A 989 -5.39 12.38 -5.02
CA ILE A 989 -5.14 12.62 -6.45
C ILE A 989 -4.75 14.08 -6.70
N ALA A 990 -5.44 15.03 -6.07
CA ALA A 990 -5.12 16.46 -6.21
C ALA A 990 -3.72 16.79 -5.68
N LEU A 991 -3.36 16.28 -4.49
CA LEU A 991 -2.01 16.46 -3.94
C LEU A 991 -0.95 15.73 -4.76
N ASN A 992 -1.29 14.63 -5.43
CA ASN A 992 -0.38 13.97 -6.36
C ASN A 992 -0.16 14.83 -7.62
N THR A 993 -1.18 15.52 -8.11
CA THR A 993 -1.04 16.49 -9.20
C THR A 993 -0.10 17.63 -8.80
N TRP A 994 -0.30 18.20 -7.61
CA TRP A 994 0.58 19.23 -7.04
C TRP A 994 2.03 18.73 -6.86
N SER A 995 2.23 17.54 -6.29
CA SER A 995 3.57 17.01 -6.03
C SER A 995 4.34 16.69 -7.32
N ASN A 996 3.67 16.10 -8.32
CA ASN A 996 4.26 15.87 -9.64
C ASN A 996 4.67 17.19 -10.31
N TRP A 997 3.83 18.23 -10.18
CA TRP A 997 4.17 19.54 -10.72
C TRP A 997 5.42 20.12 -10.04
N LEU A 998 5.50 20.06 -8.71
CA LEU A 998 6.66 20.54 -7.95
C LEU A 998 7.95 19.82 -8.33
N GLU A 999 7.91 18.48 -8.41
CA GLU A 999 9.08 17.63 -8.69
C GLU A 999 9.82 18.03 -9.97
N ILE A 1000 9.06 18.56 -10.94
CA ILE A 1000 9.50 18.79 -12.33
C ILE A 1000 9.71 20.28 -12.63
N ASN A 1001 8.90 21.17 -12.04
CA ASN A 1001 8.91 22.59 -12.40
C ASN A 1001 9.68 23.46 -11.41
N VAL A 1002 9.86 23.01 -10.17
CA VAL A 1002 10.55 23.81 -9.14
C VAL A 1002 12.05 23.59 -9.22
N ASN A 1003 12.80 24.71 -9.15
CA ASN A 1003 14.24 24.65 -9.00
C ASN A 1003 14.60 24.24 -7.56
N ARG A 1004 15.06 22.99 -7.40
CA ARG A 1004 15.35 22.37 -6.10
C ARG A 1004 16.46 23.07 -5.30
N THR A 1005 17.36 23.80 -5.96
CA THR A 1005 18.46 24.51 -5.30
C THR A 1005 18.07 25.93 -4.90
N LYS A 1006 17.15 26.56 -5.66
CA LYS A 1006 16.72 27.94 -5.46
C LYS A 1006 15.51 28.04 -4.53
N THR A 1007 14.45 27.28 -4.80
CA THR A 1007 13.13 27.51 -4.21
C THR A 1007 12.96 26.74 -2.91
N LYS A 1008 12.53 27.43 -1.85
CA LYS A 1008 12.14 26.82 -0.56
C LYS A 1008 10.64 26.57 -0.55
N LEU A 1009 10.24 25.37 -0.14
CA LEU A 1009 8.86 24.90 -0.19
C LEU A 1009 8.32 24.65 1.22
N TYR A 1010 7.14 25.19 1.48
CA TYR A 1010 6.41 25.02 2.73
C TYR A 1010 4.98 24.56 2.43
N PHE A 1011 4.44 23.68 3.26
CA PHE A 1011 3.05 23.26 3.18
C PHE A 1011 2.43 23.37 4.58
N MET A 1012 1.46 24.26 4.74
CA MET A 1012 0.73 24.47 5.98
C MET A 1012 -0.27 23.33 6.18
N SER A 1013 -0.32 22.76 7.38
CA SER A 1013 -1.32 21.76 7.73
C SER A 1013 -2.72 22.36 7.90
N LEU A 1014 -3.73 21.51 8.10
CA LEU A 1014 -5.12 21.92 8.28
C LEU A 1014 -5.26 22.93 9.43
N SER A 1015 -5.80 24.12 9.17
CA SER A 1015 -6.23 25.03 10.23
C SER A 1015 -7.61 24.60 10.75
N PRO A 1016 -7.76 24.36 12.07
CA PRO A 1016 -9.00 23.85 12.65
C PRO A 1016 -10.10 24.92 12.70
N MET A 1017 -11.36 24.47 12.78
CA MET A 1017 -12.53 25.29 13.12
C MET A 1017 -13.12 24.88 14.49
N HIS A 1018 -13.96 25.74 15.05
CA HIS A 1018 -14.60 25.54 16.36
C HIS A 1018 -16.12 25.55 16.22
N CYS A 1019 -16.65 24.42 15.75
CA CYS A 1019 -18.05 24.23 15.39
C CYS A 1019 -18.90 23.65 16.53
N ARG A 1020 -20.22 23.81 16.41
CA ARG A 1020 -21.20 23.12 17.26
C ARG A 1020 -21.12 21.59 17.06
N PRO A 1021 -21.35 20.75 18.09
CA PRO A 1021 -21.55 19.33 17.89
C PRO A 1021 -22.76 19.08 16.97
N PRO A 1022 -22.67 18.15 16.00
CA PRO A 1022 -23.84 17.71 15.24
C PRO A 1022 -24.86 17.09 16.20
N HIS A 1023 -26.14 17.35 15.97
CA HIS A 1023 -27.22 16.63 16.65
C HIS A 1023 -26.98 15.11 16.52
N VAL A 1024 -26.71 14.47 17.64
CA VAL A 1024 -26.52 13.02 17.75
C VAL A 1024 -27.83 12.33 17.39
N ARG A 1025 -27.86 11.56 16.29
CA ARG A 1025 -28.79 10.43 16.18
C ARG A 1025 -28.22 9.31 17.03
N ARG A 1026 -28.91 8.98 18.13
CA ARG A 1026 -28.60 7.98 19.19
C ARG A 1026 -27.81 8.50 20.40
N GLY A 1027 -28.50 9.19 21.29
CA GLY A 1027 -28.65 8.73 22.68
C GLY A 1027 -27.44 8.63 23.61
N GLU A 1028 -26.25 9.12 23.26
CA GLU A 1028 -25.14 9.25 24.22
C GLU A 1028 -24.84 10.73 24.49
N ILE A 1029 -25.19 11.18 25.69
CA ILE A 1029 -24.86 12.50 26.22
C ILE A 1029 -23.40 12.44 26.72
N LEU A 1030 -22.45 12.85 25.88
CA LEU A 1030 -21.14 13.29 26.35
C LEU A 1030 -21.23 14.78 26.70
N GLY A 1031 -20.81 15.12 27.92
CA GLY A 1031 -21.05 16.39 28.61
C GLY A 1031 -21.05 17.66 27.75
N SER A 1032 -22.15 18.40 27.91
CA SER A 1032 -22.45 19.75 27.45
C SER A 1032 -21.43 20.78 27.98
N GLU A 1033 -20.88 21.63 27.10
CA GLU A 1033 -21.00 23.11 27.16
C GLU A 1033 -20.02 23.95 26.30
N GLN A 1034 -18.92 23.45 25.72
CA GLN A 1034 -17.92 24.38 25.11
C GLN A 1034 -17.19 23.88 23.84
N GLN A 1035 -17.86 23.78 22.69
CA GLN A 1035 -17.21 23.46 21.40
C GLN A 1035 -17.32 24.57 20.33
N HIS A 1036 -18.16 25.58 20.53
CA HIS A 1036 -18.34 26.69 19.60
C HIS A 1036 -17.44 27.89 19.93
N CYS A 1037 -17.05 28.70 18.94
CA CYS A 1037 -16.13 29.84 19.15
C CYS A 1037 -16.79 31.10 19.75
N TYR A 1038 -18.11 31.20 19.72
CA TYR A 1038 -18.82 32.38 20.23
C TYR A 1038 -18.59 32.58 21.73
N ASN A 1039 -18.33 33.83 22.12
CA ASN A 1039 -18.08 34.27 23.49
C ASN A 1039 -16.94 33.53 24.22
N GLN A 1040 -16.03 32.89 23.46
CA GLN A 1040 -14.82 32.28 24.03
C GLN A 1040 -13.70 33.32 24.13
N THR A 1041 -13.06 33.37 25.29
CA THR A 1041 -12.06 34.40 25.61
C THR A 1041 -10.75 33.85 26.13
N GLU A 1042 -10.69 32.53 26.37
CA GLU A 1042 -9.51 31.81 26.85
C GLU A 1042 -9.28 30.56 25.98
N PRO A 1043 -8.02 30.17 25.74
CA PRO A 1043 -7.67 28.93 25.06
C PRO A 1043 -8.15 27.68 25.82
N ILE A 1044 -8.17 26.55 25.12
CA ILE A 1044 -8.40 25.23 25.70
C ILE A 1044 -7.13 24.78 26.42
N SER A 1045 -7.25 24.49 27.71
CA SER A 1045 -6.18 23.95 28.56
C SER A 1045 -6.07 22.42 28.52
N LYS A 1046 -7.04 21.73 27.91
CA LYS A 1046 -7.04 20.28 27.77
C LYS A 1046 -5.96 19.84 26.78
N GLU A 1047 -4.89 19.24 27.28
CA GLU A 1047 -3.84 18.64 26.45
C GLU A 1047 -4.42 17.56 25.52
N GLY A 1048 -3.86 17.48 24.32
CA GLY A 1048 -4.31 16.53 23.30
C GLY A 1048 -5.64 16.89 22.64
N TYR A 1049 -6.20 18.09 22.87
CA TYR A 1049 -7.40 18.56 22.17
C TYR A 1049 -7.14 18.79 20.67
N TRP A 1050 -8.13 18.44 19.85
CA TRP A 1050 -8.16 18.66 18.41
C TRP A 1050 -9.44 19.40 18.05
N GLY A 1051 -9.33 20.46 17.25
CA GLY A 1051 -10.50 21.22 16.79
C GLY A 1051 -11.38 20.42 15.82
N CYS A 1052 -12.56 20.94 15.51
CA CYS A 1052 -13.47 20.34 14.51
C CYS A 1052 -13.15 20.93 13.12
N PRO A 1053 -13.40 20.23 12.01
CA PRO A 1053 -12.98 18.87 11.79
C PRO A 1053 -11.44 18.84 11.64
N SER A 1054 -10.76 18.20 12.58
CA SER A 1054 -9.38 17.77 12.37
C SER A 1054 -9.39 16.46 11.57
N ASN A 1055 -9.47 16.54 10.24
CA ASN A 1055 -9.41 15.34 9.40
C ASN A 1055 -7.97 14.83 9.33
N ARG A 1056 -7.57 14.02 10.32
CA ARG A 1056 -6.25 13.39 10.39
C ARG A 1056 -5.92 12.59 9.13
N GLY A 1057 -6.91 11.98 8.48
CA GLY A 1057 -6.68 11.30 7.21
C GLY A 1057 -6.12 12.22 6.12
N MET A 1058 -6.54 13.49 6.07
CA MET A 1058 -6.08 14.43 5.03
C MET A 1058 -4.67 14.89 5.36
N MET A 1059 -4.39 15.12 6.63
CA MET A 1059 -3.04 15.43 7.11
C MET A 1059 -2.06 14.30 6.80
N ASN A 1060 -2.43 13.05 7.11
CA ASN A 1060 -1.60 11.87 6.80
C ASN A 1060 -1.32 11.74 5.30
N ILE A 1061 -2.28 12.10 4.43
CA ILE A 1061 -2.06 12.13 2.98
C ILE A 1061 -1.06 13.23 2.60
N ALA A 1062 -1.20 14.43 3.15
CA ALA A 1062 -0.26 15.53 2.90
C ALA A 1062 1.17 15.16 3.36
N GLU A 1063 1.31 14.63 4.57
CA GLU A 1063 2.58 14.16 5.13
C GLU A 1063 3.18 13.02 4.30
N SER A 1064 2.39 12.03 3.90
CA SER A 1064 2.82 10.94 3.01
C SER A 1064 3.32 11.48 1.66
N MET A 1065 2.61 12.46 1.09
CA MET A 1065 3.00 13.09 -0.18
C MET A 1065 4.31 13.86 -0.05
N ILE A 1066 4.47 14.62 1.04
CA ILE A 1066 5.70 15.34 1.36
C ILE A 1066 6.86 14.37 1.57
N GLY A 1067 6.66 13.27 2.29
CA GLY A 1067 7.68 12.22 2.45
C GLY A 1067 8.10 11.58 1.12
N LYS A 1068 7.17 11.40 0.16
CA LYS A 1068 7.50 10.95 -1.21
C LYS A 1068 8.37 11.96 -1.94
N LEU A 1069 8.04 13.26 -1.87
CA LEU A 1069 8.84 14.33 -2.46
C LEU A 1069 10.26 14.38 -1.86
N GLN A 1070 10.36 14.26 -0.54
CA GLN A 1070 11.64 14.27 0.19
C GLN A 1070 12.53 13.09 -0.23
N ARG A 1071 11.99 11.87 -0.30
CA ARG A 1071 12.74 10.69 -0.82
C ARG A 1071 13.25 10.87 -2.25
N ARG A 1072 12.58 11.70 -3.05
CA ARG A 1072 12.96 12.05 -4.42
C ARG A 1072 13.89 13.28 -4.49
N GLY A 1073 14.36 13.78 -3.35
CA GLY A 1073 15.29 14.90 -3.25
C GLY A 1073 14.65 16.28 -3.34
N LEU A 1074 13.32 16.41 -3.19
CA LEU A 1074 12.64 17.70 -3.10
C LEU A 1074 12.19 17.97 -1.66
N LYS A 1075 12.84 18.92 -1.00
CA LYS A 1075 12.58 19.27 0.40
C LYS A 1075 11.36 20.18 0.52
N VAL A 1076 10.28 19.65 1.08
CA VAL A 1076 9.11 20.42 1.49
C VAL A 1076 9.02 20.41 3.01
N GLN A 1077 8.94 21.59 3.62
CA GLN A 1077 8.74 21.74 5.05
C GLN A 1077 7.24 21.70 5.38
N TYR A 1078 6.82 20.71 6.15
CA TYR A 1078 5.45 20.65 6.64
C TYR A 1078 5.32 21.51 7.89
N LEU A 1079 4.39 22.48 7.88
CA LEU A 1079 4.08 23.34 9.01
C LEU A 1079 2.87 22.77 9.74
N ASN A 1080 3.10 21.89 10.72
CA ASN A 1080 2.03 21.21 11.46
C ASN A 1080 1.38 22.13 12.52
N ILE A 1081 0.58 23.09 12.05
CA ILE A 1081 -0.09 24.09 12.88
C ILE A 1081 -1.41 23.59 13.49
N THR A 1082 -1.87 22.39 13.15
CA THR A 1082 -3.26 21.96 13.42
C THR A 1082 -3.54 21.87 14.91
N GLN A 1083 -2.69 21.18 15.67
CA GLN A 1083 -2.94 20.97 17.09
C GLN A 1083 -2.78 22.25 17.91
N LEU A 1084 -1.69 23.00 17.69
CA LEU A 1084 -1.48 24.28 18.39
C LEU A 1084 -2.62 25.26 18.14
N SER A 1085 -3.16 25.29 16.91
CA SER A 1085 -4.31 26.15 16.57
C SER A 1085 -5.62 25.59 17.13
N GLY A 1086 -5.71 24.28 17.34
CA GLY A 1086 -6.86 23.60 17.94
C GLY A 1086 -7.12 24.06 19.36
N TYR A 1087 -6.10 24.49 20.10
CA TYR A 1087 -6.31 25.05 21.44
C TYR A 1087 -6.98 26.43 21.44
N ARG A 1088 -7.02 27.14 20.29
CA ARG A 1088 -7.30 28.57 20.24
C ARG A 1088 -8.74 28.93 19.91
N LYS A 1089 -9.71 28.24 20.51
CA LYS A 1089 -11.15 28.54 20.33
C LYS A 1089 -11.53 30.01 20.56
N ASP A 1090 -10.71 30.72 21.36
CA ASP A 1090 -10.85 32.13 21.69
C ASP A 1090 -10.52 33.08 20.53
N ALA A 1091 -9.67 32.70 19.57
CA ALA A 1091 -9.07 33.67 18.65
C ALA A 1091 -9.83 33.88 17.31
N HIS A 1092 -11.01 33.30 17.15
CA HIS A 1092 -11.83 33.45 15.95
C HIS A 1092 -12.57 34.80 15.89
N PRO A 1093 -12.86 35.35 14.70
CA PRO A 1093 -13.70 36.54 14.55
C PRO A 1093 -15.09 36.38 15.14
N SER A 1094 -15.65 35.17 15.07
CA SER A 1094 -17.02 34.91 15.51
C SER A 1094 -17.98 35.90 14.83
N ILE A 1095 -18.65 36.78 15.59
CA ILE A 1095 -19.54 37.81 15.05
C ILE A 1095 -18.85 39.16 14.78
N TYR A 1096 -17.61 39.33 15.22
CA TYR A 1096 -16.87 40.59 15.17
C TYR A 1096 -16.17 40.76 13.81
N LYS A 1097 -16.97 40.88 12.76
CA LYS A 1097 -16.49 41.01 11.38
C LYS A 1097 -17.50 41.76 10.53
N LYS A 1098 -17.06 42.23 9.38
CA LYS A 1098 -17.99 42.71 8.35
C LYS A 1098 -18.74 41.57 7.68
N PHE A 1099 -20.06 41.69 7.65
CA PHE A 1099 -20.92 40.80 6.89
C PHE A 1099 -21.16 41.36 5.48
N ARG A 1100 -21.24 40.47 4.48
CA ARG A 1100 -21.51 40.86 3.07
C ARG A 1100 -22.91 41.45 2.87
N HIS A 1101 -23.85 41.14 3.76
CA HIS A 1101 -25.22 41.66 3.78
C HIS A 1101 -25.53 42.22 5.16
N GLN A 1102 -26.42 43.23 5.21
CA GLN A 1102 -26.91 43.79 6.48
C GLN A 1102 -27.64 42.69 7.25
N ILE A 1103 -27.13 42.35 8.44
CA ILE A 1103 -27.71 41.34 9.31
C ILE A 1103 -28.79 42.00 10.16
N SER A 1104 -30.00 41.41 10.19
CA SER A 1104 -31.08 41.90 11.04
C SER A 1104 -30.75 41.72 12.53
N GLU A 1105 -31.30 42.58 13.38
CA GLU A 1105 -31.12 42.47 14.84
C GLU A 1105 -31.51 41.08 15.38
N ASP A 1106 -32.53 40.42 14.80
CA ASP A 1106 -32.95 39.08 15.20
C ASP A 1106 -31.93 37.98 14.86
N LYS A 1107 -31.10 38.17 13.82
CA LYS A 1107 -30.00 37.24 13.51
C LYS A 1107 -28.81 37.44 14.44
N LEU A 1108 -28.57 38.68 14.91
CA LEU A 1108 -27.60 38.98 15.96
C LEU A 1108 -28.01 38.38 17.32
N LYS A 1109 -29.31 38.15 17.56
CA LYS A 1109 -29.83 37.40 18.72
C LYS A 1109 -29.52 35.90 18.68
N ASN A 1110 -29.11 35.33 17.53
CA ASN A 1110 -28.68 33.92 17.40
C ASN A 1110 -27.24 33.80 16.85
N PRO A 1111 -26.23 34.25 17.62
CA PRO A 1111 -24.84 34.34 17.18
C PRO A 1111 -24.22 32.96 16.88
N GLU A 1112 -24.78 31.87 17.41
CA GLU A 1112 -24.33 30.51 17.14
C GLU A 1112 -24.52 30.08 15.67
N SER A 1113 -25.45 30.70 14.94
CA SER A 1113 -25.72 30.34 13.53
C SER A 1113 -24.97 31.19 12.51
N TYR A 1114 -24.31 32.27 12.94
CA TYR A 1114 -23.67 33.26 12.08
C TYR A 1114 -22.21 33.56 12.44
N SER A 1115 -21.69 32.94 13.49
CA SER A 1115 -20.29 33.08 13.90
C SER A 1115 -19.35 32.48 12.87
N ASP A 1116 -18.33 33.25 12.50
CA ASP A 1116 -17.16 32.74 11.78
C ASP A 1116 -16.21 32.07 12.77
N CYS A 1117 -16.30 30.74 12.86
CA CYS A 1117 -15.41 29.92 13.66
C CYS A 1117 -14.35 29.20 12.81
N ILE A 1118 -14.04 29.73 11.62
CA ILE A 1118 -13.09 29.16 10.66
C ILE A 1118 -11.86 30.06 10.56
N HIS A 1119 -12.06 31.35 10.29
CA HIS A 1119 -10.97 32.32 10.15
C HIS A 1119 -10.47 32.81 11.50
N TRP A 1120 -9.42 33.63 11.52
CA TRP A 1120 -8.76 34.11 12.73
C TRP A 1120 -8.69 35.64 12.78
N CYS A 1121 -8.90 36.20 13.98
CA CYS A 1121 -8.64 37.62 14.23
C CYS A 1121 -7.16 37.95 14.04
N LEU A 1122 -6.88 39.18 13.60
CA LEU A 1122 -5.52 39.73 13.49
C LEU A 1122 -5.40 41.01 14.34
N PRO A 1123 -4.38 41.16 15.21
CA PRO A 1123 -3.34 40.17 15.55
C PRO A 1123 -3.91 38.94 16.26
N GLY A 1124 -3.27 37.78 16.10
CA GLY A 1124 -3.79 36.51 16.62
C GLY A 1124 -3.00 35.27 16.20
N VAL A 1125 -3.70 34.14 16.05
CA VAL A 1125 -3.09 32.82 15.79
C VAL A 1125 -2.19 32.77 14.54
N PRO A 1126 -2.56 33.39 13.40
CA PRO A 1126 -1.70 33.41 12.22
C PRO A 1126 -0.34 34.09 12.42
N ASP A 1127 -0.21 34.98 13.41
CA ASP A 1127 1.09 35.59 13.76
C ASP A 1127 2.08 34.54 14.26
N VAL A 1128 1.59 33.54 15.00
CA VAL A 1128 2.42 32.42 15.47
C VAL A 1128 2.79 31.49 14.32
N TRP A 1129 1.88 31.27 13.35
CA TRP A 1129 2.23 30.52 12.14
C TRP A 1129 3.37 31.18 11.38
N ASN A 1130 3.32 32.52 11.26
CA ASN A 1130 4.38 33.31 10.63
C ASN A 1130 5.67 33.37 11.46
N GLN A 1131 5.59 33.32 12.80
CA GLN A 1131 6.78 33.19 13.65
C GLN A 1131 7.48 31.84 13.46
N ILE A 1132 6.71 30.75 13.31
CA ILE A 1132 7.27 29.42 12.99
C ILE A 1132 7.88 29.43 11.58
N LEU A 1133 7.18 29.98 10.59
CA LEU A 1133 7.71 30.14 9.22
C LEU A 1133 9.01 30.97 9.21
N TYR A 1134 9.03 32.08 9.95
CA TYR A 1134 10.22 32.92 10.14
C TYR A 1134 11.39 32.12 10.72
N ALA A 1135 11.15 31.29 11.73
CA ALA A 1135 12.21 30.45 12.32
C ALA A 1135 12.87 29.52 11.28
N TYR A 1136 12.07 28.86 10.43
CA TYR A 1136 12.58 28.01 9.35
C TYR A 1136 13.32 28.81 8.26
N ILE A 1137 12.81 29.99 7.89
CA ILE A 1137 13.43 30.83 6.86
C ILE A 1137 14.78 31.37 7.34
N MET A 1138 14.87 31.78 8.61
CA MET A 1138 16.08 32.36 9.17
C MET A 1138 17.14 31.31 9.48
N ASN A 1139 16.74 30.18 10.08
CA ASN A 1139 17.64 29.14 10.57
C ASN A 1139 17.21 27.75 10.08
N PRO A 1140 17.31 27.46 8.77
CA PRO A 1140 16.85 26.18 8.24
C PRO A 1140 17.52 25.01 8.94
N ASP A 1141 18.85 25.02 9.10
CA ASP A 1141 19.63 23.87 9.58
C ASP A 1141 19.45 23.56 11.07
N LYS A 1142 18.85 24.47 11.84
CA LYS A 1142 18.62 24.30 13.29
C LYS A 1142 17.40 23.43 13.60
N TYR A 1143 16.43 23.40 12.70
CA TYR A 1143 15.11 22.79 12.92
C TYR A 1143 14.81 21.67 11.90
N TYR A 1144 15.86 21.21 11.19
CA TYR A 1144 15.79 20.16 10.18
C TYR A 1144 16.24 18.80 10.68
#